data_AF-A0AA35ZC84-F1
#
_entry.id   AF-A0AA35ZC84-F1
#
_cell.length_a   1.000
_cell.length_b   1.000
_cell.length_c   1.000
_cell.angle_alpha   90.00
_cell.angle_beta   90.00
_cell.angle_gamma   90.00
#
_symmetry.space_group_name_H-M   'P 1'
#
loop_
_entity.id
_entity.type
_entity.pdbx_description
1 polymer ?
#
loop_
_entity_poly.entity_id
_entity_poly.type
_entity_poly.pdbx_seq_one_letter_code
_entity_poly.pdbx_strand_id
1 'polypeptide(L)'
;MEKTWYRQFLSLRRNIIMDPNLLNNYHQFQLLKASCPNITAGYLSSLWNLIYQSHQQNQYSKPMPWIGMYIALASLICILAMVADLLHGLRNRKLWFPCKYFTLNAASLTVIAVAIKLPMDLTNLTPGYIDQGAKLGSLGFMCTMMANLLPSLATMDSKELCSNMIALAILKSKEILESKYQAAHETNLKNQELQQPGRLLTVEKLKQHVSNYWIMAGTGSPQFMIACSTTTSASGVICVLSNGIIIYLLSSLFQNLGDHNSDYKWSMLVIFTIQSIGTILGTIAPLARCFAALSFKLSLKWIWNHVKVSKVESYWTQKLYDWKQSSLPFPSSSRKCKILIQLLKILSLSICIGFQKTVVVACKMIAVIPILIAVIPIFFVICFVYCFRCLKWLKAMFRATRTVFGQNPVHLGKDEDLSRYVLQLQDDIEYAERTLKGMLKSVNRLIKKAEQQPPKNLMKLLVESRGFEGVEKIDSHLVSPLLSEEYLNCWSLPLVTLTSIVMSLPNIQKNKVDCLVSGVSEGLVYVKLVEETLNATDNHVRIQKAAKTLWVEVEVYHKWLGHKLPKPKPRVNTPGHILQWLRNTAKNMVIKVESMDIQGRKDNSKYSSICANSMYRISETILLSYHENIEEVSQEELFAQLSSMIADILAACLTNLPQVIIRKCHTSAIEKREASVQAAAQLLGETTQIINSLQDRELPSLNPNDLAFIDKWHSYLKHPFP
;
A
#
# COMPACT_ATOMS: atom_id res chain seq x y z
N MET A 1 -74.59 32.10 -34.07
CA MET A 1 -73.31 32.77 -34.40
C MET A 1 -72.07 31.93 -34.03
N GLU A 2 -72.11 31.02 -33.06
CA GLU A 2 -70.95 30.18 -32.68
C GLU A 2 -70.58 29.06 -33.67
N LYS A 3 -71.54 28.51 -34.44
CA LYS A 3 -71.26 27.42 -35.41
C LYS A 3 -70.50 27.88 -36.66
N THR A 4 -70.50 29.18 -36.97
CA THR A 4 -69.81 29.75 -38.14
C THR A 4 -68.34 30.00 -37.85
N TRP A 5 -67.99 30.38 -36.61
CA TRP A 5 -66.62 30.56 -36.14
C TRP A 5 -65.85 29.24 -36.03
N TYR A 6 -66.50 28.17 -35.55
CA TYR A 6 -65.87 26.85 -35.45
C TYR A 6 -65.57 26.24 -36.82
N ARG A 7 -66.41 26.51 -37.84
CA ARG A 7 -66.15 26.07 -39.23
C ARG A 7 -65.06 26.89 -39.91
N GLN A 8 -64.95 28.19 -39.63
CA GLN A 8 -63.80 29.01 -40.08
C GLN A 8 -62.49 28.57 -39.41
N PHE A 9 -62.53 28.21 -38.12
CA PHE A 9 -61.39 27.66 -37.39
C PHE A 9 -60.91 26.31 -37.97
N LEU A 10 -61.84 25.41 -38.34
CA LEU A 10 -61.53 24.15 -39.02
C LEU A 10 -61.09 24.32 -40.49
N SER A 11 -61.59 25.35 -41.18
CA SER A 11 -61.20 25.70 -42.55
C SER A 11 -59.78 26.30 -42.60
N LEU A 12 -59.40 27.13 -41.63
CA LEU A 12 -58.03 27.65 -41.49
C LEU A 12 -57.04 26.56 -41.06
N ARG A 13 -57.46 25.64 -40.19
CA ARG A 13 -56.66 24.48 -39.78
C ARG A 13 -56.39 23.49 -40.91
N ARG A 14 -57.23 23.46 -41.95
CA ARG A 14 -57.07 22.57 -43.11
C ARG A 14 -56.17 23.15 -44.21
N ASN A 15 -56.07 24.49 -44.30
CA ASN A 15 -55.26 25.17 -45.33
C ASN A 15 -53.87 25.62 -44.84
N ILE A 16 -53.56 25.49 -43.55
CA ILE A 16 -52.23 25.74 -43.00
C ILE A 16 -51.87 24.53 -42.12
N ILE A 17 -51.23 23.53 -42.71
CA ILE A 17 -50.44 22.56 -41.94
C ILE A 17 -49.21 23.33 -41.45
N MET A 18 -49.35 24.01 -40.31
CA MET A 18 -48.21 24.55 -39.57
C MET A 18 -47.66 23.41 -38.72
N ASP A 19 -46.56 22.83 -39.18
CA ASP A 19 -45.68 21.99 -38.37
C ASP A 19 -45.27 22.78 -37.10
N PRO A 20 -45.42 22.23 -35.88
CA PRO A 20 -44.97 22.88 -34.66
C PRO A 20 -43.47 23.23 -34.65
N ASN A 21 -42.67 22.60 -35.51
CA ASN A 21 -41.25 22.91 -35.69
C ASN A 21 -40.98 24.17 -36.54
N LEU A 22 -42.01 24.76 -37.15
CA LEU A 22 -41.87 25.81 -38.17
C LEU A 22 -41.83 27.24 -37.62
N LEU A 23 -41.78 27.44 -36.30
CA LEU A 23 -41.92 28.75 -35.65
C LEU A 23 -40.78 29.07 -34.66
N ASN A 24 -39.54 28.77 -35.06
CA ASN A 24 -38.36 28.90 -34.19
C ASN A 24 -37.59 30.22 -34.38
N ASN A 25 -38.03 31.08 -35.32
CA ASN A 25 -37.28 32.26 -35.75
C ASN A 25 -38.09 33.57 -35.58
N TYR A 26 -37.45 34.59 -34.99
CA TYR A 26 -37.93 35.97 -34.91
C TYR A 26 -38.47 36.49 -36.26
N HIS A 27 -37.81 36.09 -37.35
CA HIS A 27 -38.17 36.45 -38.72
C HIS A 27 -39.53 35.89 -39.17
N GLN A 28 -39.92 34.71 -38.70
CA GLN A 28 -41.21 34.09 -39.01
C GLN A 28 -42.35 34.67 -38.17
N PHE A 29 -42.09 35.05 -36.91
CA PHE A 29 -43.07 35.79 -36.11
C PHE A 29 -43.44 37.12 -36.77
N GLN A 30 -42.46 37.83 -37.33
CA GLN A 30 -42.71 39.08 -38.07
C GLN A 30 -43.49 38.83 -39.38
N LEU A 31 -43.20 37.75 -40.12
CA LEU A 31 -43.96 37.36 -41.31
C LEU A 31 -45.42 36.99 -40.99
N LEU A 32 -45.64 36.31 -39.86
CA LEU A 32 -46.97 35.88 -39.41
C LEU A 32 -47.79 37.07 -38.88
N LYS A 33 -47.14 37.99 -38.18
CA LYS A 33 -47.71 39.29 -37.78
C LYS A 33 -48.07 40.16 -39.00
N ALA A 34 -47.27 40.12 -40.06
CA ALA A 34 -47.53 40.83 -41.31
C ALA A 34 -48.65 40.20 -42.16
N SER A 35 -48.81 38.87 -42.10
CA SER A 35 -49.78 38.14 -42.94
C SER A 35 -51.20 38.05 -42.36
N CYS A 36 -51.42 38.45 -41.09
CA CYS A 36 -52.69 38.30 -40.39
C CYS A 36 -53.05 39.54 -39.54
N PRO A 37 -53.67 40.58 -40.13
CA PRO A 37 -53.93 41.86 -39.44
C PRO A 37 -55.05 41.82 -38.38
N ASN A 38 -55.86 40.74 -38.31
CA ASN A 38 -57.03 40.62 -37.43
C ASN A 38 -56.80 39.82 -36.13
N ILE A 39 -55.55 39.56 -35.74
CA ILE A 39 -55.25 38.79 -34.51
C ILE A 39 -55.24 39.72 -33.28
N THR A 40 -55.96 39.33 -32.22
CA THR A 40 -56.00 40.07 -30.95
C THR A 40 -54.63 40.13 -30.28
N ALA A 41 -54.29 41.30 -29.71
CA ALA A 41 -52.99 41.55 -29.07
C ALA A 41 -52.63 40.54 -27.97
N GLY A 42 -53.62 40.02 -27.23
CA GLY A 42 -53.42 38.98 -26.22
C GLY A 42 -52.92 37.64 -26.78
N TYR A 43 -53.40 37.25 -27.97
CA TYR A 43 -52.97 36.01 -28.62
C TYR A 43 -51.54 36.13 -29.17
N LEU A 44 -51.21 37.26 -29.79
CA LEU A 44 -49.84 37.57 -30.23
C LEU A 44 -48.84 37.59 -29.07
N SER A 45 -49.24 38.08 -27.90
CA SER A 45 -48.41 38.09 -26.68
C SER A 45 -48.15 36.67 -26.14
N SER A 46 -49.17 35.80 -26.11
CA SER A 46 -49.00 34.40 -25.71
C SER A 46 -48.11 33.62 -26.68
N LEU A 47 -48.29 33.83 -27.99
CA LEU A 47 -47.48 33.19 -29.03
C LEU A 47 -46.03 33.69 -29.00
N TRP A 48 -45.83 35.00 -28.78
CA TRP A 48 -44.50 35.58 -28.55
C TRP A 48 -43.83 34.98 -27.32
N ASN A 49 -44.54 34.84 -26.20
CA ASN A 49 -43.99 34.22 -25.00
C ASN A 49 -43.57 32.76 -25.23
N LEU A 50 -44.35 31.98 -25.98
CA LEU A 50 -44.01 30.59 -26.31
C LEU A 50 -42.79 30.50 -27.25
N ILE A 51 -42.71 31.35 -28.28
CA ILE A 51 -41.55 31.41 -29.19
C ILE A 51 -40.32 31.90 -28.43
N TYR A 52 -40.46 32.92 -27.58
CA TYR A 52 -39.38 33.46 -26.77
C TYR A 52 -38.86 32.41 -25.78
N GLN A 53 -39.75 31.69 -25.10
CA GLN A 53 -39.38 30.58 -24.22
C GLN A 53 -38.69 29.44 -25.01
N SER A 54 -39.21 29.07 -26.18
CA SER A 54 -38.58 28.05 -27.04
C SER A 54 -37.21 28.49 -27.56
N HIS A 55 -37.07 29.75 -27.97
CA HIS A 55 -35.81 30.33 -28.42
C HIS A 55 -34.79 30.40 -27.28
N GLN A 56 -35.20 30.84 -26.09
CA GLN A 56 -34.36 30.82 -24.89
C GLN A 56 -33.94 29.40 -24.54
N GLN A 57 -34.86 28.43 -24.56
CA GLN A 57 -34.55 27.03 -24.28
C GLN A 57 -33.58 26.45 -25.32
N ASN A 58 -33.73 26.79 -26.62
CA ASN A 58 -32.78 26.42 -27.67
C ASN A 58 -31.42 27.12 -27.52
N GLN A 59 -31.36 28.32 -26.97
CA GLN A 59 -30.09 29.02 -26.71
C GLN A 59 -29.37 28.43 -25.50
N TYR A 60 -30.09 28.10 -24.42
CA TYR A 60 -29.55 27.47 -23.22
C TYR A 60 -29.21 25.97 -23.40
N SER A 61 -29.80 25.28 -24.39
CA SER A 61 -29.50 23.87 -24.69
C SER A 61 -28.28 23.68 -25.62
N LYS A 62 -27.80 24.73 -26.30
CA LYS A 62 -26.58 24.68 -27.15
C LYS A 62 -25.33 24.09 -26.46
N PRO A 63 -24.98 24.44 -25.21
CA PRO A 63 -23.83 23.86 -24.52
C PRO A 63 -24.08 22.46 -23.94
N MET A 64 -25.34 21.99 -23.85
CA MET A 64 -25.69 20.74 -23.17
C MET A 64 -24.99 19.49 -23.75
N PRO A 65 -24.85 19.31 -25.08
CA PRO A 65 -24.08 18.19 -25.63
C PRO A 65 -22.60 18.18 -25.21
N TRP A 66 -21.98 19.36 -25.09
CA TRP A 66 -20.59 19.49 -24.63
C TRP A 66 -20.47 19.20 -23.13
N ILE A 67 -21.43 19.67 -22.32
CA ILE A 67 -21.55 19.28 -20.90
C ILE A 67 -21.66 17.76 -20.78
N GLY A 68 -22.47 17.13 -21.64
CA GLY A 68 -22.60 15.67 -21.68
C GLY A 68 -21.29 14.94 -22.01
N MET A 69 -20.47 15.49 -22.91
CA MET A 69 -19.12 14.96 -23.18
C MET A 69 -18.19 15.05 -21.97
N TYR A 70 -18.26 16.12 -21.17
CA TYR A 70 -17.49 16.20 -19.92
C TYR A 70 -17.94 15.14 -18.90
N ILE A 71 -19.25 14.88 -18.79
CA ILE A 71 -19.79 13.82 -17.93
C ILE A 71 -19.29 12.44 -18.38
N ALA A 72 -19.33 12.18 -19.69
CA ALA A 72 -18.83 10.94 -20.30
C ALA A 72 -17.32 10.75 -20.03
N LEU A 73 -16.50 11.79 -20.23
CA LEU A 73 -15.07 11.73 -19.99
C LEU A 73 -14.73 11.53 -18.50
N ALA A 74 -15.41 12.24 -17.60
CA ALA A 74 -15.26 12.05 -16.16
C ALA A 74 -15.64 10.62 -15.74
N SER A 75 -16.74 10.08 -16.30
CA SER A 75 -17.15 8.70 -16.06
C SER A 75 -16.09 7.69 -16.54
N LEU A 76 -15.49 7.92 -17.71
CA LEU A 76 -14.42 7.07 -18.24
C LEU A 76 -13.19 7.06 -17.34
N ILE A 77 -12.78 8.22 -16.81
CA ILE A 77 -11.65 8.32 -15.86
C ILE A 77 -11.94 7.48 -14.60
N CYS A 78 -13.15 7.58 -14.04
CA CYS A 78 -13.56 6.74 -12.91
C CYS A 78 -13.51 5.24 -13.23
N ILE A 79 -13.95 4.85 -14.43
CA ILE A 79 -13.92 3.45 -14.87
C ILE A 79 -12.49 2.93 -14.98
N LEU A 80 -11.58 3.70 -15.58
CA LEU A 80 -10.17 3.34 -15.69
C LEU A 80 -9.53 3.16 -14.32
N ALA A 81 -9.83 4.04 -13.36
CA ALA A 81 -9.34 3.93 -11.98
C ALA A 81 -9.89 2.66 -11.28
N MET A 82 -11.19 2.36 -11.41
CA MET A 82 -11.79 1.14 -10.86
C MET A 82 -11.17 -0.13 -11.47
N VAL A 83 -10.94 -0.16 -12.78
CA VAL A 83 -10.31 -1.29 -13.47
C VAL A 83 -8.84 -1.45 -13.06
N ALA A 84 -8.11 -0.36 -12.87
CA ALA A 84 -6.74 -0.40 -12.37
C ALA A 84 -6.65 -1.04 -10.97
N ASP A 85 -7.59 -0.72 -10.07
CA ASP A 85 -7.70 -1.35 -8.75
C ASP A 85 -8.07 -2.83 -8.83
N LEU A 86 -8.97 -3.20 -9.75
CA LEU A 86 -9.31 -4.59 -10.02
C LEU A 86 -8.08 -5.39 -10.47
N LEU A 87 -7.32 -4.88 -11.45
CA LEU A 87 -6.09 -5.49 -11.95
C LEU A 87 -5.01 -5.57 -10.87
N HIS A 88 -4.90 -4.55 -10.02
CA HIS A 88 -3.98 -4.54 -8.88
C HIS A 88 -4.31 -5.65 -7.87
N GLY A 89 -5.59 -5.80 -7.51
CA GLY A 89 -6.06 -6.87 -6.64
C GLY A 89 -5.82 -8.26 -7.22
N LEU A 90 -6.09 -8.46 -8.51
CA LEU A 90 -5.83 -9.73 -9.22
C LEU A 90 -4.33 -10.06 -9.24
N ARG A 91 -3.47 -9.10 -9.60
CA ARG A 91 -2.02 -9.26 -9.67
C ARG A 91 -1.43 -9.64 -8.31
N ASN A 92 -1.96 -9.07 -7.24
CA ASN A 92 -1.54 -9.34 -5.87
C ASN A 92 -2.31 -10.49 -5.19
N ARG A 93 -3.25 -11.13 -5.92
CA ARG A 93 -4.15 -12.20 -5.41
C ARG A 93 -4.90 -11.83 -4.14
N LYS A 94 -5.22 -10.56 -3.98
CA LYS A 94 -6.06 -10.06 -2.88
C LYS A 94 -7.52 -10.12 -3.34
N LEU A 95 -8.23 -11.16 -2.89
CA LEU A 95 -9.63 -11.39 -3.25
C LEU A 95 -10.60 -10.32 -2.71
N TRP A 96 -10.14 -9.48 -1.78
CA TRP A 96 -10.90 -8.34 -1.24
C TRP A 96 -10.67 -7.02 -2.00
N PHE A 97 -9.82 -7.03 -3.04
CA PHE A 97 -9.56 -5.89 -3.95
C PHE A 97 -9.32 -4.55 -3.22
N PRO A 98 -8.13 -4.33 -2.64
CA PRO A 98 -7.79 -3.06 -2.01
C PRO A 98 -7.85 -1.90 -3.01
N CYS A 99 -8.19 -0.71 -2.53
CA CYS A 99 -8.21 0.51 -3.34
C CYS A 99 -6.86 1.21 -3.25
N LYS A 100 -6.23 1.43 -4.40
CA LYS A 100 -4.94 2.12 -4.52
C LYS A 100 -5.02 3.30 -5.49
N TYR A 101 -5.71 3.14 -6.61
CA TYR A 101 -5.82 4.14 -7.67
C TYR A 101 -7.12 4.94 -7.55
N PHE A 102 -8.24 4.29 -7.26
CA PHE A 102 -9.52 4.95 -7.06
C PHE A 102 -9.73 5.31 -5.58
N THR A 103 -9.01 6.35 -5.15
CA THR A 103 -9.02 6.82 -3.75
C THR A 103 -9.80 8.12 -3.62
N LEU A 104 -10.51 8.29 -2.49
CA LEU A 104 -11.17 9.55 -2.16
C LEU A 104 -10.16 10.61 -1.76
N ASN A 105 -9.96 11.58 -2.64
CA ASN A 105 -9.18 12.80 -2.41
C ASN A 105 -9.86 13.99 -3.12
N ALA A 106 -9.31 15.21 -2.97
CA ALA A 106 -9.90 16.41 -3.56
C ALA A 106 -10.07 16.30 -5.10
N ALA A 107 -9.11 15.69 -5.80
CA ALA A 107 -9.17 15.53 -7.25
C ALA A 107 -10.17 14.46 -7.69
N SER A 108 -10.27 13.33 -6.98
CA SER A 108 -11.29 12.32 -7.29
C SER A 108 -12.69 12.87 -7.03
N LEU A 109 -12.88 13.67 -5.97
CA LEU A 109 -14.17 14.28 -5.62
C LEU A 109 -14.68 15.24 -6.70
N THR A 110 -13.80 16.03 -7.33
CA THR A 110 -14.20 16.90 -8.45
C THR A 110 -14.60 16.09 -9.68
N VAL A 111 -13.85 15.04 -10.02
CA VAL A 111 -14.21 14.14 -11.14
C VAL A 111 -15.53 13.42 -10.86
N ILE A 112 -15.74 12.93 -9.64
CA ILE A 112 -17.00 12.31 -9.21
C ILE A 112 -18.15 13.30 -9.34
N ALA A 113 -17.99 14.55 -8.87
CA ALA A 113 -19.03 15.57 -8.93
C ALA A 113 -19.49 15.84 -10.38
N VAL A 114 -18.57 15.82 -11.34
CA VAL A 114 -18.91 15.92 -12.77
C VAL A 114 -19.61 14.65 -13.27
N ALA A 115 -19.12 13.47 -12.90
CA ALA A 115 -19.69 12.19 -13.35
C ALA A 115 -21.11 11.93 -12.82
N ILE A 116 -21.46 12.44 -11.62
CA ILE A 116 -22.78 12.28 -10.99
C ILE A 116 -23.75 13.42 -11.30
N LYS A 117 -23.41 14.34 -12.20
CA LYS A 117 -24.25 15.50 -12.51
C LYS A 117 -25.66 15.08 -12.97
N LEU A 118 -25.72 14.11 -13.88
CA LEU A 118 -26.97 13.62 -14.46
C LEU A 118 -27.94 12.95 -13.44
N PRO A 119 -27.49 12.07 -12.52
CA PRO A 119 -28.37 11.52 -11.48
C PRO A 119 -28.71 12.51 -10.37
N MET A 120 -27.95 13.60 -10.18
CA MET A 120 -28.30 14.65 -9.21
C MET A 120 -29.45 15.56 -9.69
N ASP A 121 -29.70 15.62 -11.00
CA ASP A 121 -30.81 16.36 -11.63
C ASP A 121 -32.14 15.54 -11.68
N LEU A 122 -32.42 14.80 -10.60
CA LEU A 122 -33.62 13.94 -10.45
C LEU A 122 -34.94 14.72 -10.38
N THR A 123 -34.89 15.99 -9.97
CA THR A 123 -36.08 16.85 -9.77
C THR A 123 -36.61 17.50 -11.05
N ASN A 124 -35.85 17.48 -12.15
CA ASN A 124 -36.31 18.03 -13.42
C ASN A 124 -37.15 16.99 -14.17
N LEU A 125 -38.40 17.33 -14.50
CA LEU A 125 -39.31 16.52 -15.34
C LEU A 125 -38.62 16.19 -16.67
N THR A 126 -38.24 14.92 -16.85
CA THR A 126 -37.67 14.41 -18.12
C THR A 126 -38.75 13.75 -18.96
N PRO A 127 -39.15 14.32 -20.10
CA PRO A 127 -40.24 13.82 -20.92
C PRO A 127 -39.85 12.60 -21.79
N GLY A 128 -38.56 12.39 -22.09
CA GLY A 128 -38.09 11.31 -22.97
C GLY A 128 -37.78 9.99 -22.28
N TYR A 129 -38.13 8.86 -22.92
CA TYR A 129 -37.83 7.50 -22.44
C TYR A 129 -36.32 7.25 -22.31
N ILE A 130 -35.52 7.77 -23.26
CA ILE A 130 -34.05 7.67 -23.24
C ILE A 130 -33.45 8.44 -22.07
N ASP A 131 -33.96 9.64 -21.76
CA ASP A 131 -33.48 10.44 -20.64
C ASP A 131 -33.75 9.77 -19.29
N GLN A 132 -34.92 9.14 -19.15
CA GLN A 132 -35.27 8.38 -17.94
C GLN A 132 -34.38 7.14 -17.79
N GLY A 133 -34.21 6.36 -18.85
CA GLY A 133 -33.33 5.18 -18.86
C GLY A 133 -31.88 5.55 -18.55
N ALA A 134 -31.39 6.65 -19.10
CA ALA A 134 -30.04 7.10 -18.87
C ALA A 134 -29.83 7.67 -17.46
N LYS A 135 -30.78 8.44 -16.90
CA LYS A 135 -30.75 8.84 -15.48
C LYS A 135 -30.70 7.64 -14.54
N LEU A 136 -31.51 6.61 -14.80
CA LEU A 136 -31.52 5.40 -13.99
C LEU A 136 -30.21 4.62 -14.13
N GLY A 137 -29.65 4.55 -15.34
CA GLY A 137 -28.33 3.96 -15.60
C GLY A 137 -27.20 4.70 -14.88
N SER A 138 -27.24 6.03 -14.87
CA SER A 138 -26.28 6.87 -14.14
C SER A 138 -26.38 6.72 -12.64
N LEU A 139 -27.59 6.50 -12.11
CA LEU A 139 -27.78 6.20 -10.69
C LEU A 139 -27.14 4.84 -10.34
N GLY A 140 -27.32 3.82 -11.17
CA GLY A 140 -26.64 2.54 -11.02
C GLY A 140 -25.12 2.68 -11.07
N PHE A 141 -24.59 3.46 -12.01
CA PHE A 141 -23.16 3.76 -12.10
C PHE A 141 -22.63 4.48 -10.86
N MET A 142 -23.37 5.47 -10.33
CA MET A 142 -23.03 6.15 -9.09
C MET A 142 -22.94 5.18 -7.91
N CYS A 143 -23.91 4.26 -7.77
CA CYS A 143 -23.87 3.23 -6.74
C CYS A 143 -22.63 2.34 -6.86
N THR A 144 -22.32 1.86 -8.07
CA THR A 144 -21.12 1.04 -8.33
C THR A 144 -19.83 1.80 -8.07
N MET A 145 -19.78 3.07 -8.45
CA MET A 145 -18.62 3.93 -8.20
C MET A 145 -18.39 4.12 -6.70
N MET A 146 -19.43 4.45 -5.93
CA MET A 146 -19.34 4.61 -4.48
C MET A 146 -18.98 3.29 -3.78
N ALA A 147 -19.49 2.15 -4.25
CA ALA A 147 -19.14 0.83 -3.73
C ALA A 147 -17.65 0.49 -3.92
N ASN A 148 -17.04 0.97 -5.02
CA ASN A 148 -15.60 0.82 -5.26
C ASN A 148 -14.74 1.80 -4.46
N LEU A 149 -15.25 2.98 -4.13
CA LEU A 149 -14.52 3.96 -3.30
C LEU A 149 -14.54 3.61 -1.81
N LEU A 150 -15.50 2.79 -1.36
CA LEU A 150 -15.75 2.52 0.05
C LEU A 150 -14.50 2.04 0.83
N PRO A 151 -13.65 1.13 0.30
CA PRO A 151 -12.42 0.74 0.99
C PRO A 151 -11.36 1.85 1.08
N SER A 152 -11.38 2.86 0.21
CA SER A 152 -10.44 3.99 0.27
C SER A 152 -10.66 4.90 1.48
N LEU A 153 -11.85 4.85 2.11
CA LEU A 153 -12.07 5.53 3.39
C LEU A 153 -11.11 5.02 4.48
N ALA A 154 -10.66 3.76 4.40
CA ALA A 154 -9.69 3.22 5.37
C ALA A 154 -8.30 3.84 5.25
N THR A 155 -7.94 4.42 4.11
CA THR A 155 -6.62 5.04 3.90
C THR A 155 -6.55 6.50 4.26
N MET A 156 -7.69 7.12 4.57
CA MET A 156 -7.72 8.54 4.93
C MET A 156 -7.10 8.76 6.31
N ASP A 157 -6.47 9.93 6.47
CA ASP A 157 -5.86 10.35 7.73
C ASP A 157 -6.94 10.62 8.79
N SER A 158 -6.56 10.46 10.06
CA SER A 158 -7.47 10.61 11.20
C SER A 158 -8.19 11.96 11.25
N LYS A 159 -7.55 13.04 10.76
CA LYS A 159 -8.13 14.38 10.68
C LYS A 159 -9.24 14.50 9.63
N GLU A 160 -9.06 13.85 8.48
CA GLU A 160 -10.04 13.87 7.39
C GLU A 160 -11.26 12.99 7.70
N LEU A 161 -11.04 11.91 8.47
CA LEU A 161 -12.08 10.96 8.91
C LEU A 161 -13.12 11.58 9.87
N CYS A 162 -12.86 12.74 10.48
CA CYS A 162 -13.82 13.37 11.40
C CYS A 162 -15.06 13.97 10.70
N SER A 163 -15.07 14.02 9.36
CA SER A 163 -16.11 14.69 8.57
C SER A 163 -17.37 13.85 8.28
N ASN A 164 -17.33 12.52 8.49
CA ASN A 164 -18.45 11.62 8.16
C ASN A 164 -18.67 10.54 9.25
N MET A 165 -19.92 10.18 9.51
CA MET A 165 -20.33 9.15 10.49
C MET A 165 -19.70 7.77 10.21
N ILE A 166 -19.58 7.36 8.94
CA ILE A 166 -18.92 6.09 8.56
C ILE A 166 -17.42 6.14 8.90
N ALA A 167 -16.81 7.31 8.72
CA ALA A 167 -15.40 7.54 8.97
C ALA A 167 -15.06 7.53 10.48
N LEU A 168 -16.00 7.90 11.36
CA LEU A 168 -15.85 7.73 12.81
C LEU A 168 -15.80 6.27 13.24
N ALA A 169 -16.61 5.40 12.62
CA ALA A 169 -16.56 3.97 12.86
C ALA A 169 -15.20 3.39 12.42
N ILE A 170 -14.70 3.77 11.24
CA ILE A 170 -13.38 3.37 10.73
C ILE A 170 -12.27 3.82 11.69
N LEU A 171 -12.34 5.06 12.18
CA LEU A 171 -11.37 5.60 13.11
C LEU A 171 -11.35 4.80 14.43
N LYS A 172 -12.52 4.47 15.00
CA LYS A 172 -12.60 3.63 16.19
C LYS A 172 -12.06 2.23 15.92
N SER A 173 -12.33 1.66 14.75
CA SER A 173 -11.78 0.37 14.38
C SER A 173 -10.26 0.38 14.22
N LYS A 174 -9.68 1.46 13.66
CA LYS A 174 -8.21 1.65 13.61
C LYS A 174 -7.63 1.62 15.03
N GLU A 175 -8.23 2.35 15.98
CA GLU A 175 -7.80 2.37 17.38
C GLU A 175 -7.84 0.96 18.02
N ILE A 176 -8.91 0.19 17.79
CA ILE A 176 -9.04 -1.18 18.33
C ILE A 176 -8.00 -2.11 17.70
N LEU A 177 -7.82 -2.06 16.38
CA LEU A 177 -6.83 -2.87 15.66
C LEU A 177 -5.42 -2.54 16.10
N GLU A 178 -5.11 -1.26 16.34
CA GLU A 178 -3.83 -0.83 16.88
C GLU A 178 -3.58 -1.43 18.27
N SER A 179 -4.56 -1.32 19.17
CA SER A 179 -4.45 -1.89 20.51
C SER A 179 -4.23 -3.40 20.49
N LYS A 180 -4.99 -4.13 19.66
CA LYS A 180 -4.83 -5.59 19.51
C LYS A 180 -3.48 -5.95 18.87
N TYR A 181 -3.01 -5.18 17.91
CA TYR A 181 -1.69 -5.36 17.28
C TYR A 181 -0.56 -5.22 18.31
N GLN A 182 -0.60 -4.17 19.13
CA GLN A 182 0.42 -3.95 20.17
C GLN A 182 0.42 -5.08 21.21
N ALA A 183 -0.76 -5.49 21.69
CA ALA A 183 -0.88 -6.61 22.63
C ALA A 183 -0.33 -7.93 22.06
N ALA A 184 -0.63 -8.23 20.78
CA ALA A 184 -0.10 -9.40 20.09
C ALA A 184 1.43 -9.30 19.91
N HIS A 185 1.94 -8.13 19.51
CA HIS A 185 3.36 -7.88 19.35
C HIS A 185 4.14 -8.05 20.66
N GLU A 186 3.69 -7.44 21.75
CA GLU A 186 4.33 -7.54 23.08
C GLU A 186 4.35 -8.98 23.60
N THR A 187 3.25 -9.72 23.42
CA THR A 187 3.18 -11.14 23.82
C THR A 187 4.20 -11.97 23.05
N ASN A 188 4.39 -11.69 21.76
CA ASN A 188 5.36 -12.40 20.92
C ASN A 188 6.81 -12.03 21.25
N LEU A 189 7.09 -10.76 21.55
CA LEU A 189 8.42 -10.31 21.94
C LEU A 189 8.90 -11.05 23.20
N LYS A 190 8.04 -11.15 24.22
CA LYS A 190 8.32 -11.89 25.47
C LYS A 190 8.60 -13.38 25.21
N ASN A 191 7.81 -14.02 24.35
CA ASN A 191 8.01 -15.43 24.00
C ASN A 191 9.31 -15.67 23.21
N GLN A 192 9.72 -14.69 22.40
CA GLN A 192 10.94 -14.75 21.60
C GLN A 192 12.20 -14.55 22.46
N GLU A 193 12.16 -13.60 23.41
CA GLU A 193 13.25 -13.38 24.38
C GLU A 193 13.44 -14.59 25.30
N LEU A 194 12.37 -15.29 25.69
CA LEU A 194 12.45 -16.51 26.52
C LEU A 194 13.06 -17.73 25.80
N GLN A 195 13.03 -17.78 24.46
CA GLN A 195 13.39 -19.00 23.71
C GLN A 195 14.81 -19.01 23.11
N GLN A 196 15.54 -17.89 23.08
CA GLN A 196 16.78 -17.80 22.27
C GLN A 196 17.81 -16.74 22.74
N PRO A 197 18.38 -16.78 23.95
CA PRO A 197 19.61 -16.03 24.19
C PRO A 197 20.78 -16.76 23.48
N GLY A 198 21.28 -16.18 22.37
CA GLY A 198 22.60 -16.52 21.82
C GLY A 198 22.68 -17.44 20.58
N ARG A 199 21.57 -17.89 19.97
CA ARG A 199 21.60 -18.68 18.71
C ARG A 199 20.99 -17.93 17.54
N LEU A 200 21.68 -17.94 16.39
CA LEU A 200 21.17 -17.36 15.14
C LEU A 200 19.83 -18.04 14.77
N LEU A 201 18.79 -17.25 14.50
CA LEU A 201 17.49 -17.78 14.09
C LEU A 201 17.61 -18.49 12.75
N THR A 202 17.11 -19.73 12.66
CA THR A 202 17.12 -20.49 11.39
C THR A 202 16.20 -19.84 10.36
N VAL A 203 16.49 -20.06 9.08
CA VAL A 203 15.67 -19.55 7.97
C VAL A 203 14.22 -20.01 8.09
N GLU A 204 13.94 -21.24 8.54
CA GLU A 204 12.59 -21.75 8.74
C GLU A 204 11.83 -20.96 9.81
N LYS A 205 12.48 -20.64 10.94
CA LYS A 205 11.90 -19.82 12.00
C LYS A 205 11.66 -18.39 11.51
N LEU A 206 12.56 -17.82 10.71
CA LEU A 206 12.37 -16.50 10.10
C LEU A 206 11.20 -16.51 9.11
N LYS A 207 11.07 -17.54 8.28
CA LYS A 207 9.92 -17.71 7.35
C LYS A 207 8.61 -17.78 8.12
N GLN A 208 8.58 -18.50 9.24
CA GLN A 208 7.41 -18.56 10.12
C GLN A 208 7.11 -17.18 10.73
N HIS A 209 8.11 -16.49 11.27
CA HIS A 209 7.95 -15.16 11.85
C HIS A 209 7.41 -14.13 10.83
N VAL A 210 8.02 -14.05 9.64
CA VAL A 210 7.56 -13.20 8.55
C VAL A 210 6.13 -13.54 8.14
N SER A 211 5.79 -14.84 8.06
CA SER A 211 4.43 -15.28 7.72
C SER A 211 3.40 -14.88 8.77
N ASN A 212 3.75 -15.01 10.04
CA ASN A 212 2.92 -14.62 11.17
C ASN A 212 2.64 -13.09 11.18
N TYR A 213 3.68 -12.28 10.98
CA TYR A 213 3.52 -10.83 10.86
C TYR A 213 2.80 -10.42 9.56
N TRP A 214 2.91 -11.19 8.48
CA TRP A 214 2.17 -10.97 7.25
C TRP A 214 0.67 -11.17 7.46
N ILE A 215 0.29 -12.22 8.19
CA ILE A 215 -1.10 -12.46 8.61
C ILE A 215 -1.58 -11.31 9.49
N MET A 216 -0.78 -10.89 10.47
CA MET A 216 -1.14 -9.81 11.40
C MET A 216 -1.30 -8.47 10.67
N ALA A 217 -0.40 -8.15 9.74
CA ALA A 217 -0.49 -6.95 8.92
C ALA A 217 -1.68 -6.98 7.94
N GLY A 218 -1.96 -8.14 7.33
CA GLY A 218 -3.07 -8.32 6.39
C GLY A 218 -4.44 -8.24 7.09
N THR A 219 -4.60 -8.94 8.21
CA THR A 219 -5.85 -8.99 8.99
C THR A 219 -6.07 -7.71 9.79
N GLY A 220 -5.00 -7.07 10.26
CA GLY A 220 -5.02 -5.76 10.89
C GLY A 220 -5.14 -4.57 9.94
N SER A 221 -5.26 -4.80 8.62
CA SER A 221 -5.40 -3.71 7.65
C SER A 221 -6.81 -3.09 7.71
N PRO A 222 -6.94 -1.76 7.88
CA PRO A 222 -8.23 -1.09 7.86
C PRO A 222 -9.00 -1.30 6.54
N GLN A 223 -8.30 -1.38 5.40
CA GLN A 223 -8.94 -1.63 4.10
C GLN A 223 -9.55 -3.04 4.05
N PHE A 224 -8.82 -4.04 4.55
CA PHE A 224 -9.28 -5.42 4.60
C PHE A 224 -10.53 -5.54 5.50
N MET A 225 -10.50 -4.88 6.66
CA MET A 225 -11.64 -4.82 7.57
C MET A 225 -12.88 -4.17 6.92
N ILE A 226 -12.74 -3.02 6.25
CA ILE A 226 -13.86 -2.40 5.53
C ILE A 226 -14.35 -3.32 4.41
N ALA A 227 -13.45 -3.95 3.65
CA ALA A 227 -13.83 -4.86 2.58
C ALA A 227 -14.66 -6.05 3.09
N CYS A 228 -14.38 -6.53 4.31
CA CYS A 228 -15.10 -7.62 4.97
C CYS A 228 -16.32 -7.16 5.81
N SER A 229 -16.63 -5.86 5.83
CA SER A 229 -17.75 -5.31 6.59
C SER A 229 -19.11 -5.61 5.94
N THR A 230 -20.17 -5.50 6.73
CA THR A 230 -21.56 -5.70 6.27
C THR A 230 -22.00 -4.61 5.31
N THR A 231 -21.49 -3.38 5.43
CA THR A 231 -21.80 -2.27 4.51
C THR A 231 -21.21 -2.50 3.12
N THR A 232 -19.97 -2.98 3.01
CA THR A 232 -19.35 -3.32 1.71
C THR A 232 -19.95 -4.58 1.10
N SER A 233 -20.38 -5.53 1.92
CA SER A 233 -21.12 -6.70 1.42
C SER A 233 -22.47 -6.28 0.82
N ALA A 234 -23.21 -5.42 1.54
CA ALA A 234 -24.48 -4.88 1.07
C ALA A 234 -24.31 -4.07 -0.23
N SER A 235 -23.24 -3.27 -0.35
CA SER A 235 -22.98 -2.53 -1.59
C SER A 235 -22.72 -3.45 -2.78
N GLY A 236 -22.06 -4.61 -2.58
CA GLY A 236 -21.93 -5.64 -3.60
C GLY A 236 -23.28 -6.17 -4.11
N VAL A 237 -24.23 -6.44 -3.21
CA VAL A 237 -25.60 -6.85 -3.57
C VAL A 237 -26.33 -5.75 -4.35
N ILE A 238 -26.23 -4.51 -3.88
CA ILE A 238 -26.83 -3.34 -4.54
C ILE A 238 -26.26 -3.17 -5.96
N CYS A 239 -24.95 -3.39 -6.16
CA CYS A 239 -24.32 -3.32 -7.49
C CYS A 239 -24.87 -4.40 -8.43
N VAL A 240 -25.09 -5.63 -7.94
CA VAL A 240 -25.69 -6.70 -8.75
C VAL A 240 -27.12 -6.36 -9.17
N LEU A 241 -27.93 -5.83 -8.25
CA LEU A 241 -29.29 -5.37 -8.56
C LEU A 241 -29.27 -4.22 -9.58
N SER A 242 -28.35 -3.27 -9.40
CA SER A 242 -28.16 -2.14 -10.32
C SER A 242 -27.78 -2.60 -11.73
N ASN A 243 -26.88 -3.58 -11.83
CA ASN A 243 -26.53 -4.22 -13.10
C ASN A 243 -27.73 -4.91 -13.76
N GLY A 244 -28.56 -5.63 -12.98
CA GLY A 244 -29.76 -6.27 -13.51
C GLY A 244 -30.73 -5.26 -14.13
N ILE A 245 -30.93 -4.12 -13.48
CA ILE A 245 -31.75 -3.01 -13.98
C ILE A 245 -31.14 -2.42 -15.26
N ILE A 246 -29.82 -2.18 -15.29
CA ILE A 246 -29.13 -1.64 -16.47
C ILE A 246 -29.19 -2.59 -17.67
N ILE A 247 -29.03 -3.90 -17.47
CA ILE A 247 -29.15 -4.91 -18.52
C ILE A 247 -30.57 -4.92 -19.10
N TYR A 248 -31.59 -4.83 -18.24
CA TYR A 248 -32.98 -4.72 -18.67
C TYR A 248 -33.22 -3.44 -19.50
N LEU A 249 -32.71 -2.30 -19.04
CA LEU A 249 -32.82 -1.02 -19.76
C LEU A 249 -32.08 -1.05 -21.11
N LEU A 250 -30.88 -1.62 -21.18
CA LEU A 250 -30.14 -1.81 -22.44
C LEU A 250 -30.94 -2.64 -23.45
N SER A 251 -31.54 -3.75 -22.99
CA SER A 251 -32.40 -4.60 -23.82
C SER A 251 -33.61 -3.85 -24.38
N SER A 252 -34.25 -3.01 -23.55
CA SER A 252 -35.39 -2.19 -23.98
C SER A 252 -34.98 -1.01 -24.89
N LEU A 253 -33.78 -0.45 -24.72
CA LEU A 253 -33.28 0.66 -25.53
C LEU A 253 -32.93 0.21 -26.96
N PHE A 254 -32.37 -1.00 -27.12
CA PHE A 254 -32.08 -1.60 -28.42
C PHE A 254 -33.34 -1.79 -29.29
N GLN A 255 -34.51 -1.91 -28.67
CA GLN A 255 -35.79 -2.05 -29.39
C GLN A 255 -36.40 -0.70 -29.83
N ASN A 256 -36.02 0.42 -29.19
CA ASN A 256 -36.68 1.74 -29.34
C ASN A 256 -35.70 2.85 -29.79
N LEU A 257 -34.96 2.64 -30.87
CA LEU A 257 -33.91 3.55 -31.40
C LEU A 257 -34.41 4.88 -32.03
N GLY A 258 -35.68 5.26 -31.84
CA GLY A 258 -36.34 6.30 -32.66
C GLY A 258 -36.44 7.72 -32.08
N ASP A 259 -36.38 7.91 -30.76
CA ASP A 259 -36.80 9.19 -30.14
C ASP A 259 -35.63 9.93 -29.47
N HIS A 260 -35.03 10.89 -30.18
CA HIS A 260 -33.82 11.62 -29.76
C HIS A 260 -34.13 12.95 -29.05
N ASN A 261 -35.31 13.11 -28.46
CA ASN A 261 -35.72 14.31 -27.74
C ASN A 261 -35.06 14.42 -26.35
N SER A 262 -33.73 14.63 -26.32
CA SER A 262 -32.93 14.88 -25.12
C SER A 262 -32.23 16.25 -25.21
N ASP A 263 -32.20 16.98 -24.10
CA ASP A 263 -31.41 18.23 -23.98
C ASP A 263 -29.91 17.97 -24.25
N TYR A 264 -29.43 16.77 -23.92
CA TYR A 264 -28.06 16.31 -24.14
C TYR A 264 -27.84 15.75 -25.57
N LYS A 265 -28.88 15.64 -26.40
CA LYS A 265 -28.83 15.12 -27.78
C LYS A 265 -28.05 13.80 -27.87
N TRP A 266 -27.14 13.66 -28.82
CA TRP A 266 -26.28 12.48 -29.01
C TRP A 266 -25.38 12.16 -27.81
N SER A 267 -25.01 13.15 -26.99
CA SER A 267 -24.16 12.91 -25.83
C SER A 267 -24.85 12.08 -24.74
N MET A 268 -26.20 12.07 -24.72
CA MET A 268 -26.99 11.24 -23.81
C MET A 268 -26.71 9.75 -24.00
N LEU A 269 -26.69 9.30 -25.26
CA LEU A 269 -26.38 7.92 -25.61
C LEU A 269 -24.94 7.55 -25.21
N VAL A 270 -23.98 8.44 -25.48
CA VAL A 270 -22.56 8.24 -25.12
C VAL A 270 -22.38 8.08 -23.61
N ILE A 271 -23.02 8.94 -22.81
CA ILE A 271 -22.99 8.85 -21.33
C ILE A 271 -23.56 7.50 -20.89
N PHE A 272 -24.75 7.14 -21.40
CA PHE A 272 -25.42 5.90 -21.02
C PHE A 272 -24.57 4.67 -21.33
N THR A 273 -23.97 4.60 -22.52
CA THR A 273 -23.10 3.48 -22.92
C THR A 273 -21.86 3.38 -22.04
N ILE A 274 -21.13 4.48 -21.84
CA ILE A 274 -19.90 4.48 -21.02
C ILE A 274 -20.22 4.09 -19.58
N GLN A 275 -21.25 4.68 -18.98
CA GLN A 275 -21.63 4.39 -17.61
C GLN A 275 -22.16 2.97 -17.45
N SER A 276 -22.89 2.42 -18.43
CA SER A 276 -23.33 1.02 -18.40
C SER A 276 -22.16 0.04 -18.41
N ILE A 277 -21.15 0.26 -19.28
CA ILE A 277 -19.90 -0.52 -19.29
C ILE A 277 -19.21 -0.39 -17.94
N GLY A 278 -19.15 0.82 -17.41
CA GLY A 278 -18.58 1.12 -16.10
C GLY A 278 -19.26 0.38 -14.95
N THR A 279 -20.58 0.28 -14.94
CA THR A 279 -21.34 -0.45 -13.92
C THR A 279 -21.06 -1.95 -13.98
N ILE A 280 -21.01 -2.52 -15.20
CA ILE A 280 -20.71 -3.95 -15.41
C ILE A 280 -19.31 -4.28 -14.88
N LEU A 281 -18.28 -3.56 -15.36
CA LEU A 281 -16.89 -3.77 -14.94
C LEU A 281 -16.68 -3.45 -13.45
N GLY A 282 -17.28 -2.35 -12.97
CA GLY A 282 -17.16 -1.90 -11.59
C GLY A 282 -17.83 -2.82 -10.58
N THR A 283 -18.81 -3.65 -10.98
CA THR A 283 -19.50 -4.57 -10.05
C THR A 283 -18.65 -5.77 -9.64
N ILE A 284 -17.62 -6.12 -10.43
CA ILE A 284 -16.76 -7.29 -10.17
C ILE A 284 -16.10 -7.19 -8.78
N ALA A 285 -15.54 -6.03 -8.43
CA ALA A 285 -14.80 -5.87 -7.17
C ALA A 285 -15.74 -5.88 -5.94
N PRO A 286 -16.84 -5.11 -5.88
CA PRO A 286 -17.83 -5.18 -4.81
C PRO A 286 -18.45 -6.57 -4.66
N LEU A 287 -18.74 -7.26 -5.75
CA LEU A 287 -19.25 -8.64 -5.72
C LEU A 287 -18.24 -9.60 -5.10
N ALA A 288 -16.97 -9.51 -5.50
CA ALA A 288 -15.92 -10.33 -4.90
C ALA A 288 -15.71 -10.03 -3.41
N ARG A 289 -15.82 -8.76 -2.99
CA ARG A 289 -15.80 -8.38 -1.55
C ARG A 289 -16.98 -8.99 -0.79
N CYS A 290 -18.17 -8.97 -1.39
CA CYS A 290 -19.34 -9.65 -0.83
C CYS A 290 -19.07 -11.15 -0.65
N PHE A 291 -18.52 -11.85 -1.66
CA PHE A 291 -18.14 -13.25 -1.53
C PHE A 291 -17.02 -13.49 -0.51
N ALA A 292 -16.03 -12.60 -0.43
CA ALA A 292 -14.98 -12.68 0.57
C ALA A 292 -15.57 -12.62 1.98
N ALA A 293 -16.39 -11.61 2.29
CA ALA A 293 -17.06 -11.46 3.57
C ALA A 293 -17.93 -12.69 3.94
N LEU A 294 -18.57 -13.33 2.96
CA LEU A 294 -19.33 -14.56 3.14
C LEU A 294 -18.42 -15.78 3.40
N SER A 295 -17.31 -15.90 2.67
CA SER A 295 -16.33 -16.97 2.87
C SER A 295 -15.64 -16.91 4.24
N PHE A 296 -15.59 -15.71 4.85
CA PHE A 296 -15.11 -15.50 6.22
C PHE A 296 -16.10 -15.92 7.31
N LYS A 297 -17.36 -16.20 6.95
CA LYS A 297 -18.48 -16.21 7.88
C LYS A 297 -19.38 -17.45 7.76
N LEU A 298 -19.04 -18.39 6.89
CA LEU A 298 -19.93 -19.50 6.53
C LEU A 298 -19.91 -20.68 7.53
N SER A 299 -20.08 -20.42 8.83
CA SER A 299 -20.39 -21.47 9.80
C SER A 299 -21.88 -21.52 10.11
N LEU A 300 -22.44 -22.71 10.31
CA LEU A 300 -23.87 -22.90 10.64
C LEU A 300 -24.25 -22.15 11.93
N LYS A 301 -23.31 -21.99 12.87
CA LYS A 301 -23.47 -21.24 14.11
C LYS A 301 -23.55 -19.72 13.87
N TRP A 302 -22.84 -19.21 12.86
CA TRP A 302 -22.87 -17.81 12.44
C TRP A 302 -24.19 -17.41 11.77
N ILE A 303 -24.78 -18.28 10.95
CA ILE A 303 -26.10 -18.05 10.33
C ILE A 303 -27.16 -17.80 11.40
N TRP A 304 -27.18 -18.63 12.46
CA TRP A 304 -28.09 -18.47 13.60
C TRP A 304 -27.83 -17.21 14.43
N ASN A 305 -26.57 -16.83 14.64
CA ASN A 305 -26.23 -15.58 15.33
C ASN A 305 -26.58 -14.32 14.51
N HIS A 306 -26.55 -14.38 13.18
CA HIS A 306 -26.93 -13.26 12.31
C HIS A 306 -28.43 -13.11 12.08
N VAL A 307 -29.25 -14.11 12.41
CA VAL A 307 -30.71 -13.95 12.54
C VAL A 307 -31.06 -13.02 13.73
N LYS A 308 -30.14 -12.79 14.69
CA LYS A 308 -30.24 -11.70 15.69
C LYS A 308 -29.78 -10.35 15.10
N VAL A 309 -30.45 -9.90 14.04
CA VAL A 309 -30.11 -8.71 13.24
C VAL A 309 -30.02 -7.42 14.08
N SER A 310 -30.72 -7.36 15.22
CA SER A 310 -30.85 -6.12 16.01
C SER A 310 -29.62 -5.70 16.83
N LYS A 311 -28.58 -6.54 16.96
CA LYS A 311 -27.36 -6.18 17.72
C LYS A 311 -26.35 -5.48 16.80
N VAL A 312 -26.18 -4.17 17.00
CA VAL A 312 -25.14 -3.35 16.33
C VAL A 312 -23.87 -3.37 17.18
N GLU A 313 -22.72 -3.64 16.54
CA GLU A 313 -21.41 -3.66 17.21
C GLU A 313 -21.06 -2.28 17.77
N SER A 314 -20.44 -2.25 18.96
CA SER A 314 -20.18 -1.00 19.68
C SER A 314 -19.32 -0.03 18.87
N TYR A 315 -18.31 -0.51 18.14
CA TYR A 315 -17.38 0.31 17.38
C TYR A 315 -18.04 1.23 16.34
N TRP A 316 -19.23 0.85 15.82
CA TRP A 316 -19.98 1.72 14.91
C TRP A 316 -20.41 3.01 15.58
N THR A 317 -20.87 2.94 16.83
CA THR A 317 -21.52 4.06 17.51
C THR A 317 -20.70 4.64 18.66
N GLN A 318 -19.63 3.96 19.09
CA GLN A 318 -18.87 4.30 20.29
C GLN A 318 -18.34 5.72 20.27
N LYS A 319 -17.72 6.16 19.17
CA LYS A 319 -17.17 7.52 19.08
C LYS A 319 -18.24 8.61 19.16
N LEU A 320 -19.45 8.33 18.66
CA LEU A 320 -20.60 9.23 18.82
C LEU A 320 -21.11 9.27 20.25
N TYR A 321 -21.09 8.14 20.97
CA TYR A 321 -21.39 8.10 22.40
C TYR A 321 -20.36 8.88 23.21
N ASP A 322 -19.06 8.69 22.93
CA ASP A 322 -17.96 9.40 23.58
C ASP A 322 -18.11 10.92 23.37
N TRP A 323 -18.40 11.34 22.14
CA TRP A 323 -18.69 12.74 21.82
C TRP A 323 -19.95 13.25 22.51
N LYS A 324 -20.99 12.42 22.64
CA LYS A 324 -22.22 12.80 23.34
C LYS A 324 -21.93 13.07 24.83
N GLN A 325 -20.99 12.35 25.42
CA GLN A 325 -20.60 12.49 26.83
C GLN A 325 -19.50 13.53 27.07
N SER A 326 -18.72 13.91 26.05
CA SER A 326 -17.61 14.85 26.21
C SER A 326 -18.05 16.27 26.59
N SER A 327 -17.31 16.90 27.49
CA SER A 327 -17.40 18.34 27.76
C SER A 327 -16.52 19.09 26.75
N LEU A 328 -17.09 20.08 26.05
CA LEU A 328 -16.32 20.95 25.17
C LEU A 328 -15.86 22.19 25.97
N PRO A 329 -14.57 22.52 25.98
CA PRO A 329 -14.09 23.76 26.56
C PRO A 329 -14.47 24.90 25.61
N PHE A 330 -15.58 25.57 25.89
CA PHE A 330 -16.03 26.72 25.09
C PHE A 330 -15.38 28.01 25.61
N PRO A 331 -14.62 28.74 24.76
CA PRO A 331 -14.12 30.05 25.10
C PRO A 331 -15.32 31.01 25.18
N SER A 332 -15.61 31.51 26.38
CA SER A 332 -16.45 32.70 26.61
C SER A 332 -17.85 32.69 25.96
N SER A 333 -18.81 31.96 26.54
CA SER A 333 -20.24 32.22 26.29
C SER A 333 -21.08 32.17 27.57
N SER A 334 -22.22 32.86 27.58
CA SER A 334 -23.13 32.95 28.72
C SER A 334 -23.67 31.57 29.13
N ARG A 335 -23.99 31.37 30.43
CA ARG A 335 -24.48 30.08 30.96
C ARG A 335 -25.66 29.51 30.16
N LYS A 336 -26.58 30.36 29.70
CA LYS A 336 -27.75 29.97 28.89
C LYS A 336 -27.36 29.47 27.50
N CYS A 337 -26.39 30.13 26.84
CA CYS A 337 -25.87 29.71 25.54
C CYS A 337 -25.15 28.35 25.63
N LYS A 338 -24.33 28.14 26.67
CA LYS A 338 -23.68 26.85 26.93
C LYS A 338 -24.69 25.70 27.09
N ILE A 339 -25.79 25.93 27.82
CA ILE A 339 -26.86 24.94 27.99
C ILE A 339 -27.54 24.61 26.66
N LEU A 340 -27.89 25.63 25.87
CA LEU A 340 -28.55 25.45 24.56
C LEU A 340 -27.65 24.68 23.58
N ILE A 341 -26.37 25.04 23.49
CA ILE A 341 -25.39 24.35 22.63
C ILE A 341 -25.23 22.89 23.08
N GLN A 342 -25.14 22.63 24.38
CA GLN A 342 -25.02 21.26 24.90
C GLN A 342 -26.28 20.42 24.62
N LEU A 343 -27.48 21.01 24.74
CA LEU A 343 -28.74 20.34 24.38
C LEU A 343 -28.82 20.04 22.89
N LEU A 344 -28.49 21.01 22.03
CA LEU A 344 -28.44 20.82 20.57
C LEU A 344 -27.43 19.75 20.17
N LYS A 345 -26.25 19.72 20.81
CA LYS A 345 -25.23 18.68 20.64
C LYS A 345 -25.76 17.29 21.01
N ILE A 346 -26.40 17.17 22.18
CA ILE A 346 -26.95 15.90 22.66
C ILE A 346 -28.04 15.40 21.70
N LEU A 347 -28.93 16.31 21.25
CA LEU A 347 -29.99 15.99 20.31
C LEU A 347 -29.44 15.54 18.95
N SER A 348 -28.53 16.32 18.35
CA SER A 348 -27.95 16.01 17.04
C SER A 348 -27.17 14.69 17.06
N LEU A 349 -26.34 14.46 18.08
CA LEU A 349 -25.61 13.19 18.23
C LEU A 349 -26.56 12.02 18.50
N SER A 350 -27.66 12.22 19.24
CA SER A 350 -28.65 11.16 19.46
C SER A 350 -29.36 10.75 18.16
N ILE A 351 -29.68 11.70 17.30
CA ILE A 351 -30.24 11.44 15.96
C ILE A 351 -29.21 10.69 15.10
N CYS A 352 -27.94 11.14 15.07
CA CYS A 352 -26.88 10.47 14.33
C CYS A 352 -26.64 9.02 14.79
N ILE A 353 -26.65 8.76 16.11
CA ILE A 353 -26.52 7.40 16.66
C ILE A 353 -27.69 6.53 16.20
N GLY A 354 -28.92 7.04 16.27
CA GLY A 354 -30.11 6.33 15.79
C GLY A 354 -30.01 6.00 14.31
N PHE A 355 -29.67 6.99 13.48
CA PHE A 355 -29.51 6.84 12.04
C PHE A 355 -28.43 5.81 11.69
N GLN A 356 -27.24 5.89 12.31
CA GLN A 356 -26.15 4.95 12.05
C GLN A 356 -26.52 3.52 12.42
N LYS A 357 -27.22 3.31 13.55
CA LYS A 357 -27.73 1.97 13.92
C LYS A 357 -28.69 1.44 12.87
N THR A 358 -29.65 2.25 12.42
CA THR A 358 -30.62 1.88 11.38
C THR A 358 -29.92 1.49 10.08
N VAL A 359 -28.93 2.27 9.63
CA VAL A 359 -28.15 1.97 8.42
C VAL A 359 -27.40 0.65 8.55
N VAL A 360 -26.71 0.41 9.67
CA VAL A 360 -25.96 -0.85 9.87
C VAL A 360 -26.89 -2.05 9.89
N VAL A 361 -28.06 -1.95 10.54
CA VAL A 361 -29.09 -2.99 10.55
C VAL A 361 -29.61 -3.27 9.14
N ALA A 362 -29.92 -2.23 8.36
CA ALA A 362 -30.35 -2.38 6.97
C ALA A 362 -29.27 -3.05 6.11
N CYS A 363 -28.00 -2.65 6.23
CA CYS A 363 -26.88 -3.29 5.53
C CYS A 363 -26.72 -4.76 5.94
N LYS A 364 -26.90 -5.11 7.22
CA LYS A 364 -26.89 -6.51 7.68
C LYS A 364 -28.00 -7.32 7.00
N MET A 365 -29.21 -6.78 6.91
CA MET A 365 -30.32 -7.44 6.22
C MET A 365 -30.01 -7.69 4.74
N ILE A 366 -29.50 -6.68 4.04
CA ILE A 366 -29.14 -6.79 2.62
C ILE A 366 -28.02 -7.81 2.42
N ALA A 367 -26.99 -7.83 3.27
CA ALA A 367 -25.86 -8.75 3.18
C ALA A 367 -26.24 -10.22 3.42
N VAL A 368 -27.39 -10.50 4.06
CA VAL A 368 -27.93 -11.86 4.26
C VAL A 368 -28.66 -12.37 3.02
N ILE A 369 -29.14 -11.50 2.13
CA ILE A 369 -29.91 -11.87 0.92
C ILE A 369 -29.14 -12.89 0.05
N PRO A 370 -27.84 -12.71 -0.29
CA PRO A 370 -27.10 -13.70 -1.08
C PRO A 370 -26.99 -15.06 -0.39
N ILE A 371 -26.98 -15.10 0.94
CA ILE A 371 -26.93 -16.35 1.71
C ILE A 371 -28.26 -17.07 1.58
N LEU A 372 -29.38 -16.35 1.73
CA LEU A 372 -30.70 -16.93 1.49
C LEU A 372 -30.80 -17.43 0.05
N ILE A 373 -30.42 -16.62 -0.94
CA ILE A 373 -30.48 -16.98 -2.36
C ILE A 373 -29.52 -18.13 -2.73
N ALA A 374 -28.37 -18.28 -2.06
CA ALA A 374 -27.42 -19.38 -2.33
C ALA A 374 -27.76 -20.66 -1.55
N VAL A 375 -28.21 -20.54 -0.30
CA VAL A 375 -28.57 -21.68 0.56
C VAL A 375 -29.91 -22.28 0.17
N ILE A 376 -30.90 -21.49 -0.25
CA ILE A 376 -32.21 -22.01 -0.70
C ILE A 376 -32.08 -23.01 -1.85
N PRO A 377 -31.40 -22.74 -2.98
CA PRO A 377 -31.23 -23.70 -4.06
C PRO A 377 -30.29 -24.85 -3.69
N ILE A 378 -29.26 -24.64 -2.87
CA ILE A 378 -28.41 -25.75 -2.39
C ILE A 378 -29.21 -26.68 -1.46
N PHE A 379 -30.03 -26.12 -0.57
CA PHE A 379 -30.93 -26.86 0.31
C PHE A 379 -32.04 -27.55 -0.46
N PHE A 380 -32.64 -26.90 -1.46
CA PHE A 380 -33.62 -27.51 -2.36
C PHE A 380 -32.99 -28.61 -3.22
N VAL A 381 -31.77 -28.43 -3.74
CA VAL A 381 -31.05 -29.48 -4.50
C VAL A 381 -30.65 -30.62 -3.58
N ILE A 382 -30.20 -30.37 -2.35
CA ILE A 382 -29.89 -31.41 -1.36
C ILE A 382 -31.17 -32.12 -0.91
N CYS A 383 -32.26 -31.42 -0.60
CA CYS A 383 -33.57 -32.00 -0.28
C CYS A 383 -34.16 -32.76 -1.46
N PHE A 384 -34.06 -32.25 -2.68
CA PHE A 384 -34.52 -32.93 -3.90
C PHE A 384 -33.69 -34.20 -4.15
N VAL A 385 -32.37 -34.15 -3.96
CA VAL A 385 -31.47 -35.32 -4.03
C VAL A 385 -31.69 -36.30 -2.87
N TYR A 386 -32.06 -35.84 -1.68
CA TYR A 386 -32.32 -36.66 -0.49
C TYR A 386 -33.71 -37.31 -0.55
N CYS A 387 -34.72 -36.62 -1.08
CA CYS A 387 -36.06 -37.14 -1.35
C CYS A 387 -36.09 -38.13 -2.53
N PHE A 388 -35.17 -38.02 -3.49
CA PHE A 388 -35.06 -38.99 -4.60
C PHE A 388 -34.16 -40.20 -4.32
N ARG A 389 -33.37 -40.20 -3.22
CA ARG A 389 -32.44 -41.30 -2.89
C ARG A 389 -32.96 -42.28 -1.84
N CYS A 390 -34.21 -42.72 -2.03
CA CYS A 390 -34.72 -43.94 -1.44
C CYS A 390 -34.39 -45.23 -2.23
N LEU A 391 -33.47 -45.25 -3.21
CA LEU A 391 -33.04 -46.51 -3.84
C LEU A 391 -31.51 -46.65 -4.01
N LYS A 392 -30.92 -47.35 -3.02
CA LYS A 392 -29.88 -48.39 -3.06
C LYS A 392 -28.55 -48.25 -3.82
N TRP A 393 -28.33 -47.31 -4.75
CA TRP A 393 -27.14 -47.38 -5.62
C TRP A 393 -25.88 -46.63 -5.15
N LEU A 394 -25.95 -45.78 -4.11
CA LEU A 394 -24.81 -44.94 -3.73
C LEU A 394 -23.87 -45.48 -2.63
N LYS A 395 -24.25 -46.54 -1.93
CA LYS A 395 -23.37 -47.17 -0.93
C LYS A 395 -22.20 -47.95 -1.56
N ALA A 396 -22.29 -48.28 -2.86
CA ALA A 396 -21.25 -49.05 -3.56
C ALA A 396 -20.11 -48.19 -4.14
N MET A 397 -20.34 -46.90 -4.44
CA MET A 397 -19.34 -46.09 -5.15
C MET A 397 -18.35 -45.36 -4.23
N PHE A 398 -18.69 -45.12 -2.96
CA PHE A 398 -17.86 -44.36 -2.02
C PHE A 398 -16.71 -45.15 -1.34
N ARG A 399 -16.52 -46.44 -1.67
CA ARG A 399 -15.37 -47.22 -1.19
C ARG A 399 -14.19 -47.27 -2.16
N ALA A 400 -14.34 -46.83 -3.41
CA ALA A 400 -13.29 -46.94 -4.43
C ALA A 400 -12.49 -45.65 -4.70
N THR A 401 -12.89 -44.49 -4.14
CA THR A 401 -12.25 -43.19 -4.45
C THR A 401 -11.40 -42.66 -3.30
N ARG A 402 -10.85 -43.55 -2.45
CA ARG A 402 -9.94 -43.15 -1.35
C ARG A 402 -8.47 -43.46 -1.60
N THR A 403 -8.12 -43.75 -2.84
CA THR A 403 -6.74 -43.92 -3.30
C THR A 403 -6.49 -42.88 -4.39
N VAL A 404 -5.39 -42.14 -4.28
CA VAL A 404 -4.94 -41.04 -5.14
C VAL A 404 -5.43 -39.63 -4.73
N PHE A 405 -5.05 -39.20 -3.53
CA PHE A 405 -4.61 -37.82 -3.31
C PHE A 405 -3.36 -37.81 -2.43
N GLY A 406 -2.34 -38.54 -2.92
CA GLY A 406 -1.00 -38.52 -2.35
C GLY A 406 -0.19 -37.40 -2.99
N GLN A 407 -0.14 -36.25 -2.32
CA GLN A 407 1.01 -35.35 -2.38
C GLN A 407 1.11 -34.63 -1.04
N ASN A 408 2.20 -34.91 -0.34
CA ASN A 408 2.48 -34.50 1.03
C ASN A 408 2.30 -32.99 1.23
N PRO A 409 1.41 -32.54 2.13
CA PRO A 409 1.56 -31.22 2.71
C PRO A 409 2.80 -31.24 3.61
N VAL A 410 3.69 -30.29 3.40
CA VAL A 410 4.75 -29.97 4.36
C VAL A 410 4.08 -29.81 5.74
N HIS A 411 4.50 -30.64 6.69
CA HIS A 411 4.03 -30.60 8.08
C HIS A 411 4.38 -29.23 8.68
N LEU A 412 3.42 -28.30 8.64
CA LEU A 412 3.47 -27.03 9.36
C LEU A 412 2.66 -27.22 10.64
N GLY A 413 3.30 -27.05 11.80
CA GLY A 413 2.72 -27.30 13.11
C GLY A 413 1.41 -26.55 13.37
N LYS A 414 0.45 -27.30 13.94
CA LYS A 414 -0.81 -26.92 14.61
C LYS A 414 -1.44 -25.57 14.26
N ASP A 415 -2.64 -25.63 13.67
CA ASP A 415 -3.58 -24.51 13.46
C ASP A 415 -3.84 -23.61 14.69
N GLU A 416 -3.60 -24.11 15.91
CA GLU A 416 -3.71 -23.32 17.16
C GLU A 416 -2.74 -22.13 17.22
N ASP A 417 -1.53 -22.22 16.65
CA ASP A 417 -0.52 -21.16 16.76
C ASP A 417 -0.79 -19.96 15.86
N LEU A 418 -1.41 -20.16 14.70
CA LEU A 418 -1.71 -19.10 13.72
C LEU A 418 -2.89 -18.22 14.15
N SER A 419 -3.79 -18.75 14.98
CA SER A 419 -4.96 -18.01 15.51
C SER A 419 -4.55 -16.73 16.25
N ARG A 420 -3.43 -16.78 16.98
CA ARG A 420 -2.90 -15.68 17.80
C ARG A 420 -2.40 -14.48 16.98
N TYR A 421 -2.18 -14.65 15.68
CA TYR A 421 -1.70 -13.60 14.76
C TYR A 421 -2.82 -12.98 13.93
N VAL A 422 -4.05 -13.46 14.05
CA VAL A 422 -5.20 -12.92 13.32
C VAL A 422 -5.84 -11.81 14.14
N LEU A 423 -5.77 -10.57 13.64
CA LEU A 423 -6.40 -9.42 14.28
C LEU A 423 -7.84 -9.28 13.80
N GLN A 424 -8.81 -9.34 14.73
CA GLN A 424 -10.23 -9.18 14.45
C GLN A 424 -10.87 -8.19 15.42
N LEU A 425 -11.91 -7.48 14.97
CA LEU A 425 -12.68 -6.57 15.84
C LEU A 425 -13.57 -7.31 16.85
N GLN A 426 -13.96 -8.55 16.56
CA GLN A 426 -14.88 -9.36 17.37
C GLN A 426 -14.23 -10.73 17.61
N ASP A 427 -14.22 -11.21 18.85
CA ASP A 427 -13.50 -12.44 19.23
C ASP A 427 -14.25 -13.74 18.87
N ASP A 428 -15.47 -13.63 18.31
CA ASP A 428 -16.40 -14.75 18.09
C ASP A 428 -16.40 -15.35 16.66
N ILE A 429 -15.48 -14.95 15.76
CA ILE A 429 -15.54 -15.36 14.34
C ILE A 429 -14.66 -16.59 14.08
N GLU A 430 -15.33 -17.68 13.72
CA GLU A 430 -14.74 -18.93 13.28
C GLU A 430 -13.99 -18.76 11.95
N TYR A 431 -12.80 -19.36 11.91
CA TYR A 431 -11.67 -19.04 11.06
C TYR A 431 -11.90 -19.23 9.55
N ALA A 432 -11.53 -18.24 8.74
CA ALA A 432 -11.53 -18.38 7.28
C ALA A 432 -10.20 -18.95 6.80
N GLU A 433 -10.00 -20.25 7.06
CA GLU A 433 -8.82 -21.03 6.66
C GLU A 433 -8.39 -20.73 5.22
N ARG A 434 -9.37 -20.56 4.30
CA ARG A 434 -9.14 -20.24 2.89
C ARG A 434 -8.41 -18.91 2.67
N THR A 435 -8.76 -17.85 3.40
CA THR A 435 -8.11 -16.54 3.19
C THR A 435 -6.73 -16.50 3.85
N LEU A 436 -6.58 -17.09 5.03
CA LEU A 436 -5.27 -17.23 5.65
C LEU A 436 -4.33 -18.03 4.77
N LYS A 437 -4.79 -19.17 4.24
CA LYS A 437 -4.05 -19.98 3.27
C LYS A 437 -3.70 -19.16 2.02
N GLY A 438 -4.58 -18.27 1.58
CA GLY A 438 -4.31 -17.29 0.52
C GLY A 438 -3.17 -16.33 0.88
N MET A 439 -3.21 -15.72 2.07
CA MET A 439 -2.17 -14.81 2.58
C MET A 439 -0.82 -15.54 2.74
N LEU A 440 -0.80 -16.73 3.35
CA LEU A 440 0.39 -17.57 3.49
C LEU A 440 0.98 -17.96 2.13
N LYS A 441 0.13 -18.38 1.18
CA LYS A 441 0.59 -18.69 -0.18
C LYS A 441 1.17 -17.47 -0.90
N SER A 442 0.65 -16.27 -0.63
CA SER A 442 1.15 -15.02 -1.21
C SER A 442 2.55 -14.66 -0.71
N VAL A 443 2.79 -14.69 0.60
CA VAL A 443 4.09 -14.36 1.19
C VAL A 443 5.14 -15.42 0.86
N ASN A 444 4.78 -16.71 0.92
CA ASN A 444 5.68 -17.80 0.54
C ASN A 444 6.13 -17.70 -0.92
N ARG A 445 5.23 -17.27 -1.82
CA ARG A 445 5.59 -17.04 -3.22
C ARG A 445 6.53 -15.84 -3.38
N LEU A 446 6.32 -14.78 -2.59
CA LEU A 446 7.19 -13.60 -2.62
C LEU A 446 8.60 -13.95 -2.13
N ILE A 447 8.71 -14.68 -1.01
CA ILE A 447 9.99 -15.19 -0.50
C ILE A 447 10.66 -16.07 -1.57
N LYS A 448 9.93 -17.05 -2.14
CA LYS A 448 10.46 -17.94 -3.17
C LYS A 448 10.92 -17.20 -4.43
N LYS A 449 10.25 -16.10 -4.80
CA LYS A 449 10.67 -15.26 -5.93
C LYS A 449 11.97 -14.52 -5.60
N ALA A 450 12.09 -13.99 -4.39
CA ALA A 450 13.28 -13.30 -3.92
C ALA A 450 14.48 -14.25 -3.74
N GLU A 451 14.25 -15.51 -3.34
CA GLU A 451 15.27 -16.57 -3.30
C GLU A 451 15.94 -16.85 -4.66
N GLN A 452 15.28 -16.51 -5.77
CA GLN A 452 15.84 -16.65 -7.12
C GLN A 452 16.75 -15.48 -7.53
N GLN A 453 16.87 -14.46 -6.68
CA GLN A 453 17.64 -13.24 -6.95
C GLN A 453 18.67 -12.97 -5.83
N PRO A 454 19.55 -13.93 -5.49
CA PRO A 454 20.58 -13.70 -4.49
C PRO A 454 21.67 -12.73 -5.02
N PRO A 455 22.36 -12.01 -4.12
CA PRO A 455 23.49 -11.14 -4.47
C PRO A 455 24.72 -12.00 -4.84
N LYS A 456 24.90 -12.26 -6.13
CA LYS A 456 25.86 -13.25 -6.65
C LYS A 456 27.32 -12.86 -6.39
N ASN A 457 27.66 -11.58 -6.47
CA ASN A 457 29.03 -11.13 -6.29
C ASN A 457 29.39 -11.08 -4.80
N LEU A 458 28.45 -10.64 -3.96
CA LEU A 458 28.60 -10.72 -2.50
C LEU A 458 28.79 -12.17 -2.04
N MET A 459 28.01 -13.11 -2.57
CA MET A 459 28.17 -14.52 -2.21
C MET A 459 29.54 -15.08 -2.57
N LYS A 460 30.08 -14.74 -3.75
CA LYS A 460 31.45 -15.12 -4.11
C LYS A 460 32.48 -14.55 -3.13
N LEU A 461 32.30 -13.29 -2.72
CA LEU A 461 33.18 -12.63 -1.78
C LEU A 461 33.13 -13.26 -0.37
N LEU A 462 31.94 -13.64 0.10
CA LEU A 462 31.77 -14.27 1.41
C LEU A 462 32.42 -15.66 1.54
N VAL A 463 32.69 -16.34 0.41
CA VAL A 463 33.43 -17.62 0.41
C VAL A 463 34.89 -17.44 0.87
N GLU A 464 35.47 -16.26 0.66
CA GLU A 464 36.84 -15.95 1.11
C GLU A 464 36.94 -15.81 2.64
N SER A 465 35.81 -15.58 3.32
CA SER A 465 35.78 -15.44 4.77
C SER A 465 35.84 -16.80 5.46
N ARG A 466 36.93 -17.05 6.20
CA ARG A 466 37.12 -18.27 7.01
C ARG A 466 36.73 -18.11 8.47
N GLY A 467 36.46 -16.89 8.91
CA GLY A 467 36.13 -16.57 10.29
C GLY A 467 35.76 -15.10 10.43
N PHE A 468 36.17 -14.49 11.55
CA PHE A 468 35.95 -13.08 11.82
C PHE A 468 37.25 -12.34 12.19
N GLU A 469 38.40 -12.98 11.96
CA GLU A 469 39.73 -12.46 12.31
C GLU A 469 40.03 -11.13 11.60
N GLY A 470 39.51 -10.95 10.39
CA GLY A 470 39.59 -9.68 9.67
C GLY A 470 38.95 -8.50 10.41
N VAL A 471 38.01 -8.73 11.34
CA VAL A 471 37.42 -7.68 12.20
C VAL A 471 38.40 -7.24 13.28
N GLU A 472 39.15 -8.17 13.86
CA GLU A 472 40.20 -7.88 14.85
C GLU A 472 41.34 -7.06 14.22
N LYS A 473 41.75 -7.45 13.01
CA LYS A 473 42.89 -6.87 12.27
C LYS A 473 42.66 -5.46 11.70
N ILE A 474 41.45 -4.89 11.82
CA ILE A 474 41.13 -3.55 11.27
C ILE A 474 41.91 -2.45 11.99
N ASP A 475 42.11 -2.62 13.30
CA ASP A 475 42.59 -1.55 14.15
C ASP A 475 43.49 -2.10 15.27
N SER A 476 44.52 -1.35 15.63
CA SER A 476 45.45 -1.71 16.70
C SER A 476 45.60 -0.54 17.68
N HIS A 477 45.59 -0.88 18.97
CA HIS A 477 45.93 0.05 20.05
C HIS A 477 47.35 0.62 19.99
N LEU A 478 48.23 0.02 19.18
CA LEU A 478 49.57 0.53 18.96
C LEU A 478 49.58 1.76 18.04
N VAL A 479 48.48 2.02 17.32
CA VAL A 479 48.32 3.20 16.48
C VAL A 479 47.98 4.41 17.32
N SER A 480 48.80 5.46 17.25
CA SER A 480 48.55 6.70 18.00
C SER A 480 47.26 7.39 17.51
N PRO A 481 46.33 7.76 18.40
CA PRO A 481 45.13 8.51 18.02
C PRO A 481 45.52 9.89 17.48
N LEU A 482 44.91 10.29 16.36
CA LEU A 482 45.10 11.61 15.77
C LEU A 482 44.01 12.60 16.15
N LEU A 483 42.97 12.16 16.87
CA LEU A 483 41.82 12.98 17.19
C LEU A 483 41.64 13.07 18.70
N SER A 484 41.25 14.25 19.18
CA SER A 484 40.89 14.45 20.59
C SER A 484 39.60 13.73 21.00
N GLU A 485 38.72 13.46 20.03
CA GLU A 485 37.49 12.68 20.19
C GLU A 485 37.64 11.39 19.38
N GLU A 486 37.65 10.23 20.05
CA GLU A 486 37.76 8.94 19.36
C GLU A 486 36.41 8.62 18.68
N TYR A 487 36.37 8.70 17.34
CA TYR A 487 35.16 8.35 16.60
C TYR A 487 34.89 6.85 16.69
N LEU A 488 33.69 6.49 17.12
CA LEU A 488 33.14 5.12 17.05
C LEU A 488 33.17 4.63 15.59
N ASN A 489 33.48 3.36 15.33
CA ASN A 489 33.42 2.85 13.96
C ASN A 489 31.99 2.45 13.57
N CYS A 490 31.71 2.46 12.27
CA CYS A 490 30.56 1.78 11.69
C CYS A 490 31.06 0.65 10.79
N TRP A 491 30.18 -0.25 10.34
CA TRP A 491 30.57 -1.38 9.48
C TRP A 491 30.97 -0.90 8.09
N SER A 492 30.27 0.10 7.55
CA SER A 492 30.50 0.59 6.19
C SER A 492 31.83 1.32 6.03
N LEU A 493 32.32 2.04 7.05
CA LEU A 493 33.53 2.87 6.91
C LEU A 493 34.80 2.02 6.67
N PRO A 494 35.13 1.00 7.47
CA PRO A 494 36.27 0.12 7.21
C PRO A 494 36.17 -0.59 5.85
N LEU A 495 34.98 -1.03 5.42
CA LEU A 495 34.78 -1.67 4.12
C LEU A 495 35.17 -0.73 2.97
N VAL A 496 34.70 0.52 3.01
CA VAL A 496 35.02 1.54 2.01
C VAL A 496 36.51 1.88 2.04
N THR A 497 37.10 1.99 3.22
CA THR A 497 38.54 2.28 3.38
C THR A 497 39.41 1.14 2.83
N LEU A 498 39.15 -0.11 3.20
CA LEU A 498 39.88 -1.28 2.69
C LEU A 498 39.73 -1.42 1.18
N THR A 499 38.53 -1.18 0.65
CA THR A 499 38.31 -1.20 -0.81
C THR A 499 39.08 -0.08 -1.51
N SER A 500 39.21 1.09 -0.88
CA SER A 500 40.06 2.19 -1.40
C SER A 500 41.53 1.81 -1.44
N ILE A 501 42.03 1.07 -0.43
CA ILE A 501 43.39 0.52 -0.44
C ILE A 501 43.56 -0.48 -1.58
N VAL A 502 42.60 -1.39 -1.77
CA VAL A 502 42.62 -2.35 -2.88
C VAL A 502 42.65 -1.64 -4.24
N MET A 503 41.82 -0.62 -4.44
CA MET A 503 41.80 0.17 -5.68
C MET A 503 43.10 0.97 -5.90
N SER A 504 43.93 1.10 -4.87
CA SER A 504 45.24 1.73 -4.96
C SER A 504 46.35 0.79 -5.44
N LEU A 505 46.09 -0.53 -5.57
CA LEU A 505 47.05 -1.54 -6.01
C LEU A 505 47.10 -1.65 -7.55
N PRO A 506 48.13 -1.11 -8.23
CA PRO A 506 48.16 -1.02 -9.68
C PRO A 506 48.46 -2.33 -10.41
N ASN A 507 49.06 -3.33 -9.75
CA ASN A 507 49.52 -4.56 -10.39
C ASN A 507 48.51 -5.71 -10.28
N ILE A 508 47.35 -5.48 -9.67
CA ILE A 508 46.29 -6.50 -9.59
C ILE A 508 45.50 -6.52 -10.88
N GLN A 509 45.16 -7.73 -11.35
CA GLN A 509 44.30 -7.89 -12.52
C GLN A 509 42.96 -7.15 -12.31
N LYS A 510 42.62 -6.28 -13.25
CA LYS A 510 41.45 -5.40 -13.16
C LYS A 510 40.15 -6.16 -12.89
N ASN A 511 39.96 -7.32 -13.52
CA ASN A 511 38.78 -8.18 -13.30
C ASN A 511 38.64 -8.65 -11.83
N LYS A 512 39.74 -8.90 -11.12
CA LYS A 512 39.70 -9.28 -9.69
C LYS A 512 39.27 -8.10 -8.83
N VAL A 513 39.80 -6.92 -9.10
CA VAL A 513 39.41 -5.67 -8.41
C VAL A 513 37.94 -5.36 -8.68
N ASP A 514 37.50 -5.39 -9.94
CA ASP A 514 36.11 -5.14 -10.33
C ASP A 514 35.14 -6.14 -9.67
N CYS A 515 35.54 -7.41 -9.56
CA CYS A 515 34.74 -8.44 -8.88
C CYS A 515 34.62 -8.17 -7.37
N LEU A 516 35.72 -7.79 -6.71
CA LEU A 516 35.71 -7.39 -5.29
C LEU A 516 34.82 -6.17 -5.07
N VAL A 517 35.01 -5.11 -5.85
CA VAL A 517 34.22 -3.87 -5.76
C VAL A 517 32.74 -4.15 -5.97
N SER A 518 32.39 -5.01 -6.94
CA SER A 518 30.99 -5.44 -7.16
C SER A 518 30.41 -6.20 -5.97
N GLY A 519 31.20 -7.08 -5.35
CA GLY A 519 30.80 -7.79 -4.13
C GLY A 519 30.61 -6.86 -2.94
N VAL A 520 31.50 -5.89 -2.75
CA VAL A 520 31.38 -4.86 -1.72
C VAL A 520 30.18 -3.95 -1.97
N SER A 521 29.90 -3.57 -3.22
CA SER A 521 28.73 -2.77 -3.61
C SER A 521 27.42 -3.47 -3.22
N GLU A 522 27.29 -4.75 -3.58
CA GLU A 522 26.16 -5.59 -3.15
C GLU A 522 26.10 -5.74 -1.62
N GLY A 523 27.23 -5.95 -0.96
CA GLY A 523 27.35 -6.04 0.50
C GLY A 523 26.89 -4.79 1.24
N LEU A 524 27.30 -3.61 0.76
CA LEU A 524 26.99 -2.32 1.38
C LEU A 524 25.49 -2.01 1.38
N VAL A 525 24.71 -2.56 0.44
CA VAL A 525 23.24 -2.48 0.48
C VAL A 525 22.70 -3.10 1.77
N TYR A 526 23.21 -4.27 2.16
CA TYR A 526 22.76 -4.97 3.37
C TYR A 526 23.40 -4.43 4.64
N VAL A 527 24.67 -4.05 4.60
CA VAL A 527 25.37 -3.38 5.73
C VAL A 527 24.61 -2.12 6.12
N LYS A 528 24.19 -1.32 5.15
CA LYS A 528 23.37 -0.13 5.40
C LYS A 528 22.04 -0.47 6.08
N LEU A 529 21.40 -1.58 5.71
CA LEU A 529 20.15 -2.02 6.38
C LEU A 529 20.41 -2.41 7.84
N VAL A 530 21.52 -3.07 8.13
CA VAL A 530 21.96 -3.38 9.52
C VAL A 530 22.18 -2.09 10.29
N GLU A 531 22.96 -1.16 9.73
CA GLU A 531 23.30 0.12 10.34
C GLU A 531 22.08 0.99 10.63
N GLU A 532 21.16 1.16 9.68
CA GLU A 532 19.94 1.96 9.84
C GLU A 532 18.94 1.33 10.82
N THR A 533 18.95 0.00 10.99
CA THR A 533 17.95 -0.71 11.81
C THR A 533 18.43 -0.98 13.24
N LEU A 534 19.74 -1.17 13.43
CA LEU A 534 20.33 -1.59 14.71
C LEU A 534 21.30 -0.53 15.30
N ASN A 535 21.97 0.28 14.48
CA ASN A 535 23.00 1.25 14.92
C ASN A 535 22.59 2.72 14.70
N ALA A 536 21.35 3.08 15.05
CA ALA A 536 20.76 4.37 14.69
C ALA A 536 21.07 5.55 15.66
N THR A 537 22.21 5.55 16.37
CA THR A 537 22.57 6.68 17.25
C THR A 537 23.13 7.87 16.45
N ASP A 538 22.94 9.11 16.91
CA ASP A 538 23.33 10.33 16.18
C ASP A 538 24.80 10.34 15.72
N ASN A 539 25.72 9.83 16.56
CA ASN A 539 27.14 9.72 16.20
C ASN A 539 27.37 8.72 15.07
N HIS A 540 26.73 7.54 15.12
CA HIS A 540 26.84 6.53 14.06
C HIS A 540 26.23 7.03 12.74
N VAL A 541 25.09 7.73 12.79
CA VAL A 541 24.44 8.28 11.58
C VAL A 541 25.37 9.23 10.81
N ARG A 542 26.17 10.05 11.52
CA ARG A 542 27.15 10.94 10.90
C ARG A 542 28.25 10.16 10.18
N ILE A 543 28.76 9.10 10.81
CA ILE A 543 29.87 8.28 10.29
C ILE A 543 29.39 7.41 9.12
N GLN A 544 28.19 6.85 9.21
CA GLN A 544 27.53 6.12 8.11
C GLN A 544 27.29 7.02 6.89
N LYS A 545 26.88 8.29 7.12
CA LYS A 545 26.74 9.27 6.04
C LYS A 545 28.09 9.60 5.40
N ALA A 546 29.16 9.67 6.19
CA ALA A 546 30.51 9.83 5.68
C ALA A 546 30.93 8.62 4.82
N ALA A 547 30.80 7.39 5.33
CA ALA A 547 31.09 6.17 4.58
C ALA A 547 30.33 6.10 3.25
N LYS A 548 29.02 6.41 3.26
CA LYS A 548 28.19 6.45 2.05
C LYS A 548 28.68 7.49 1.03
N THR A 549 29.07 8.66 1.48
CA THR A 549 29.56 9.74 0.60
C THR A 549 30.91 9.36 -0.01
N LEU A 550 31.80 8.78 0.80
CA LEU A 550 33.08 8.27 0.33
C LEU A 550 32.92 7.10 -0.64
N TRP A 551 31.97 6.19 -0.40
CA TRP A 551 31.74 5.06 -1.30
C TRP A 551 31.40 5.49 -2.72
N VAL A 552 30.55 6.51 -2.90
CA VAL A 552 30.24 7.06 -4.24
C VAL A 552 31.50 7.60 -4.91
N GLU A 553 32.39 8.23 -4.14
CA GLU A 553 33.66 8.74 -4.66
C GLU A 553 34.60 7.62 -5.13
N VAL A 554 34.68 6.56 -4.35
CA VAL A 554 35.53 5.39 -4.60
C VAL A 554 34.99 4.58 -5.78
N GLU A 555 33.73 4.17 -5.74
CA GLU A 555 33.09 3.30 -6.74
C GLU A 555 32.93 4.00 -8.10
N VAL A 556 32.42 5.23 -8.12
CA VAL A 556 32.09 5.92 -9.38
C VAL A 556 33.29 6.67 -9.93
N TYR A 557 33.93 7.50 -9.10
CA TYR A 557 34.97 8.41 -9.55
C TYR A 557 36.38 7.86 -9.44
N HIS A 558 36.55 6.66 -8.85
CA HIS A 558 37.85 6.04 -8.59
C HIS A 558 38.76 7.01 -7.83
N LYS A 559 38.19 7.64 -6.79
CA LYS A 559 38.86 8.64 -5.97
C LYS A 559 38.63 8.39 -4.49
N TRP A 560 39.59 8.80 -3.68
CA TRP A 560 39.48 8.84 -2.24
C TRP A 560 39.80 10.26 -1.77
N LEU A 561 38.80 10.99 -1.25
CA LEU A 561 38.91 12.37 -0.78
C LEU A 561 39.59 13.32 -1.80
N GLY A 562 39.21 13.20 -3.06
CA GLY A 562 39.73 13.97 -4.20
C GLY A 562 40.96 13.36 -4.89
N HIS A 563 41.63 12.38 -4.25
CA HIS A 563 42.82 11.73 -4.81
C HIS A 563 42.43 10.57 -5.72
N LYS A 564 42.83 10.59 -6.99
CA LYS A 564 42.60 9.48 -7.95
C LYS A 564 43.28 8.19 -7.48
N LEU A 565 42.63 7.05 -7.70
CA LEU A 565 43.13 5.71 -7.40
C LEU A 565 43.26 4.87 -8.69
N PRO A 566 44.36 4.13 -8.90
CA PRO A 566 45.60 4.14 -8.13
C PRO A 566 46.43 5.39 -8.45
N LYS A 567 47.24 5.87 -7.50
CA LYS A 567 48.23 6.93 -7.78
C LYS A 567 49.66 6.49 -7.46
N PRO A 568 50.41 6.00 -8.47
CA PRO A 568 51.88 6.04 -8.41
C PRO A 568 52.51 6.50 -9.75
N LYS A 569 53.69 7.16 -9.88
CA LYS A 569 55.06 6.83 -9.39
C LYS A 569 56.06 7.98 -9.73
N PRO A 570 57.34 8.01 -9.26
CA PRO A 570 58.43 7.09 -9.72
C PRO A 570 59.36 6.64 -8.56
N ARG A 571 59.56 5.35 -8.21
CA ARG A 571 60.21 4.30 -9.01
C ARG A 571 59.82 2.86 -8.60
N VAL A 572 59.17 2.58 -7.46
CA VAL A 572 58.73 1.21 -7.08
C VAL A 572 57.33 1.24 -6.42
N ASN A 573 56.40 0.40 -6.87
CA ASN A 573 55.01 0.32 -6.35
C ASN A 573 54.93 -0.85 -5.39
N THR A 574 55.79 -0.89 -4.37
CA THR A 574 55.64 -1.94 -3.37
C THR A 574 54.39 -1.67 -2.54
N PRO A 575 53.73 -2.72 -2.00
CA PRO A 575 52.65 -2.57 -1.03
C PRO A 575 52.96 -1.58 0.08
N GLY A 576 54.16 -1.65 0.67
CA GLY A 576 54.62 -0.75 1.72
C GLY A 576 54.58 0.73 1.31
N HIS A 577 55.07 1.08 0.12
CA HIS A 577 55.05 2.47 -0.36
C HIS A 577 53.62 3.00 -0.54
N ILE A 578 52.70 2.16 -1.03
CA ILE A 578 51.29 2.54 -1.24
C ILE A 578 50.61 2.81 0.11
N LEU A 579 50.78 1.89 1.07
CA LEU A 579 50.23 2.04 2.42
C LEU A 579 50.81 3.25 3.16
N GLN A 580 52.12 3.48 3.05
CA GLN A 580 52.78 4.67 3.63
C GLN A 580 52.25 5.97 3.01
N TRP A 581 52.05 6.00 1.69
CA TRP A 581 51.47 7.17 1.01
C TRP A 581 50.04 7.45 1.51
N LEU A 582 49.18 6.44 1.55
CA LEU A 582 47.81 6.56 2.05
C LEU A 582 47.79 7.03 3.51
N ARG A 583 48.59 6.40 4.37
CA ARG A 583 48.73 6.78 5.79
C ARG A 583 49.18 8.22 5.96
N ASN A 584 50.27 8.63 5.30
CA ASN A 584 50.83 9.97 5.46
C ASN A 584 49.88 11.04 4.92
N THR A 585 49.24 10.77 3.78
CA THR A 585 48.23 11.66 3.18
C THR A 585 47.04 11.83 4.12
N ALA A 586 46.52 10.73 4.66
CA ALA A 586 45.44 10.72 5.63
C ALA A 586 45.79 11.48 6.92
N LYS A 587 46.97 11.22 7.51
CA LYS A 587 47.46 11.91 8.71
C LYS A 587 47.53 13.42 8.52
N ASN A 588 48.08 13.87 7.39
CA ASN A 588 48.18 15.30 7.07
C ASN A 588 46.81 15.96 6.90
N MET A 589 45.82 15.26 6.34
CA MET A 589 44.46 15.77 6.23
C MET A 589 43.80 15.94 7.60
N VAL A 590 43.93 14.95 8.50
CA VAL A 590 43.35 15.01 9.85
C VAL A 590 43.94 16.20 10.61
N ILE A 591 45.26 16.32 10.67
CA ILE A 591 45.96 17.42 11.37
C ILE A 591 45.53 18.79 10.79
N LYS A 592 45.39 18.89 9.46
CA LYS A 592 44.94 20.12 8.80
C LYS A 592 43.51 20.50 9.19
N VAL A 593 42.61 19.55 9.38
CA VAL A 593 41.22 19.82 9.78
C VAL A 593 41.14 20.13 11.28
N GLU A 594 41.95 19.46 12.10
CA GLU A 594 41.98 19.71 13.54
C GLU A 594 42.50 21.11 13.89
N SER A 595 43.48 21.62 13.12
CA SER A 595 44.05 22.97 13.29
C SER A 595 43.15 24.11 12.77
N MET A 596 41.95 23.82 12.23
CA MET A 596 40.99 24.86 11.82
C MET A 596 40.15 25.36 13.02
N ASP A 597 39.94 26.68 13.08
CA ASP A 597 39.02 27.30 14.04
C ASP A 597 37.60 26.72 13.96
N ILE A 598 36.87 26.74 15.08
CA ILE A 598 35.50 26.20 15.21
C ILE A 598 34.54 26.80 14.15
N GLN A 599 34.71 28.09 13.84
CA GLN A 599 33.94 28.81 12.80
C GLN A 599 34.23 28.31 11.36
N GLY A 600 35.42 27.73 11.13
CA GLY A 600 35.87 27.19 9.84
C GLY A 600 35.55 25.71 9.63
N ARG A 601 35.13 24.99 10.68
CA ARG A 601 34.82 23.56 10.65
C ARG A 601 33.43 23.29 10.06
N LYS A 602 33.31 23.41 8.73
CA LYS A 602 32.10 23.07 7.95
C LYS A 602 31.82 21.56 7.97
N ASP A 603 30.59 21.15 7.66
CA ASP A 603 30.21 19.73 7.57
C ASP A 603 31.13 18.91 6.65
N ASN A 604 31.61 19.50 5.55
CA ASN A 604 32.54 18.86 4.62
C ASN A 604 33.92 18.56 5.23
N SER A 605 34.42 19.38 6.16
CA SER A 605 35.72 19.12 6.80
C SER A 605 35.61 18.00 7.84
N LYS A 606 34.50 17.92 8.59
CA LYS A 606 34.21 16.79 9.49
C LYS A 606 34.12 15.48 8.73
N TYR A 607 33.41 15.46 7.59
CA TYR A 607 33.35 14.32 6.68
C TYR A 607 34.76 13.84 6.28
N SER A 608 35.57 14.75 5.73
CA SER A 608 36.93 14.43 5.29
C SER A 608 37.80 13.92 6.44
N SER A 609 37.66 14.47 7.64
CA SER A 609 38.41 14.07 8.82
C SER A 609 38.08 12.65 9.28
N ILE A 610 36.80 12.27 9.29
CA ILE A 610 36.36 10.91 9.67
C ILE A 610 36.94 9.87 8.70
N CYS A 611 36.79 10.11 7.41
CA CYS A 611 37.30 9.23 6.35
C CYS A 611 38.84 9.15 6.35
N ALA A 612 39.52 10.27 6.53
CA ALA A 612 40.97 10.32 6.64
C ALA A 612 41.47 9.57 7.89
N ASN A 613 40.82 9.75 9.04
CA ASN A 613 41.20 9.05 10.26
C ASN A 613 41.09 7.52 10.11
N SER A 614 40.02 7.03 9.48
CA SER A 614 39.87 5.59 9.18
C SER A 614 41.00 5.08 8.27
N MET A 615 41.32 5.80 7.19
CA MET A 615 42.42 5.43 6.29
C MET A 615 43.78 5.40 7.02
N TYR A 616 44.05 6.39 7.87
CA TYR A 616 45.27 6.42 8.67
C TYR A 616 45.37 5.21 9.59
N ARG A 617 44.32 4.93 10.39
CA ARG A 617 44.34 3.84 11.38
C ARG A 617 44.48 2.47 10.71
N ILE A 618 43.72 2.22 9.66
CA ILE A 618 43.75 0.94 8.93
C ILE A 618 45.10 0.75 8.23
N SER A 619 45.60 1.77 7.52
CA SER A 619 46.88 1.66 6.81
C SER A 619 48.05 1.44 7.78
N GLU A 620 48.07 2.15 8.91
CA GLU A 620 49.10 1.97 9.94
C GLU A 620 48.99 0.59 10.60
N THR A 621 47.78 0.11 10.88
CA THR A 621 47.58 -1.23 11.45
C THR A 621 48.09 -2.32 10.51
N ILE A 622 47.81 -2.21 9.21
CA ILE A 622 48.33 -3.16 8.21
C ILE A 622 49.85 -3.08 8.13
N LEU A 623 50.44 -1.88 8.09
CA LEU A 623 51.90 -1.69 8.11
C LEU A 623 52.54 -2.37 9.33
N LEU A 624 51.95 -2.20 10.51
CA LEU A 624 52.43 -2.83 11.75
C LEU A 624 52.35 -4.35 11.70
N SER A 625 51.29 -4.92 11.08
CA SER A 625 51.10 -6.37 10.99
C SER A 625 52.17 -7.10 10.16
N TYR A 626 52.85 -6.38 9.25
CA TYR A 626 53.90 -6.93 8.39
C TYR A 626 55.32 -6.68 8.90
N HIS A 627 55.51 -5.91 9.97
CA HIS A 627 56.83 -5.58 10.55
C HIS A 627 57.89 -5.23 9.48
N GLU A 628 59.14 -5.69 9.64
CA GLU A 628 60.26 -5.42 8.71
C GLU A 628 60.11 -6.12 7.34
N ASN A 629 59.16 -7.05 7.19
CA ASN A 629 59.00 -7.88 5.98
C ASN A 629 58.14 -7.23 4.89
N ILE A 630 57.61 -6.02 5.11
CA ILE A 630 56.65 -5.39 4.16
C ILE A 630 57.25 -5.07 2.78
N GLU A 631 58.58 -5.01 2.68
CA GLU A 631 59.28 -4.84 1.40
C GLU A 631 59.27 -6.11 0.55
N GLU A 632 59.10 -7.29 1.16
CA GLU A 632 59.05 -8.60 0.50
C GLU A 632 57.63 -9.02 0.08
N VAL A 633 56.61 -8.37 0.65
CA VAL A 633 55.19 -8.69 0.39
C VAL A 633 54.81 -8.33 -1.05
N SER A 634 54.20 -9.27 -1.76
CA SER A 634 53.66 -9.04 -3.10
C SER A 634 52.34 -8.26 -3.06
N GLN A 635 51.98 -7.56 -4.13
CA GLN A 635 50.66 -6.90 -4.19
C GLN A 635 49.53 -7.94 -4.16
N GLU A 636 49.73 -9.10 -4.76
CA GLU A 636 48.79 -10.21 -4.78
C GLU A 636 48.50 -10.75 -3.38
N GLU A 637 49.53 -10.82 -2.53
CA GLU A 637 49.41 -11.24 -1.14
C GLU A 637 48.66 -10.20 -0.30
N LEU A 638 49.02 -8.91 -0.42
CA LEU A 638 48.26 -7.84 0.23
C LEU A 638 46.81 -7.82 -0.26
N PHE A 639 46.56 -8.01 -1.55
CA PHE A 639 45.22 -8.08 -2.11
C PHE A 639 44.41 -9.24 -1.51
N ALA A 640 45.01 -10.42 -1.36
CA ALA A 640 44.36 -11.58 -0.75
C ALA A 640 44.01 -11.31 0.72
N GLN A 641 44.93 -10.72 1.49
CA GLN A 641 44.70 -10.35 2.88
C GLN A 641 43.56 -9.32 3.02
N LEU A 642 43.59 -8.25 2.21
CA LEU A 642 42.55 -7.21 2.20
C LEU A 642 41.19 -7.79 1.79
N SER A 643 41.16 -8.68 0.79
CA SER A 643 39.94 -9.36 0.35
C SER A 643 39.35 -10.22 1.46
N SER A 644 40.20 -10.97 2.18
CA SER A 644 39.79 -11.76 3.35
C SER A 644 39.24 -10.87 4.46
N MET A 645 39.90 -9.75 4.78
CA MET A 645 39.42 -8.81 5.80
C MET A 645 38.05 -8.23 5.44
N ILE A 646 37.87 -7.79 4.18
CA ILE A 646 36.59 -7.28 3.69
C ILE A 646 35.49 -8.35 3.81
N ALA A 647 35.80 -9.60 3.43
CA ALA A 647 34.87 -10.71 3.51
C ALA A 647 34.48 -11.02 4.96
N ASP A 648 35.44 -11.02 5.90
CA ASP A 648 35.19 -11.25 7.34
C ASP A 648 34.32 -10.15 7.96
N ILE A 649 34.55 -8.88 7.60
CA ILE A 649 33.73 -7.74 8.07
C ILE A 649 32.30 -7.84 7.54
N LEU A 650 32.15 -8.17 6.25
CA LEU A 650 30.83 -8.42 5.66
C LEU A 650 30.16 -9.61 6.35
N ALA A 651 30.86 -10.72 6.54
CA ALA A 651 30.33 -11.91 7.21
C ALA A 651 29.84 -11.56 8.62
N ALA A 652 30.68 -10.90 9.44
CA ALA A 652 30.33 -10.47 10.80
C ALA A 652 29.10 -9.54 10.81
N CYS A 653 29.09 -8.51 9.97
CA CYS A 653 27.96 -7.58 9.87
C CYS A 653 26.66 -8.31 9.51
N LEU A 654 26.71 -9.21 8.52
CA LEU A 654 25.54 -9.91 7.99
C LEU A 654 24.98 -10.99 8.91
N THR A 655 25.70 -11.39 9.97
CA THR A 655 25.11 -12.20 11.06
C THR A 655 23.93 -11.48 11.74
N ASN A 656 23.82 -10.16 11.61
CA ASN A 656 22.72 -9.37 12.14
C ASN A 656 21.46 -9.37 11.24
N LEU A 657 21.51 -9.93 10.02
CA LEU A 657 20.38 -9.94 9.09
C LEU A 657 19.08 -10.54 9.68
N PRO A 658 19.10 -11.66 10.44
CA PRO A 658 17.90 -12.17 11.11
C PRO A 658 17.21 -11.13 11.98
N GLN A 659 17.98 -10.36 12.77
CA GLN A 659 17.43 -9.30 13.63
C GLN A 659 16.87 -8.12 12.83
N VAL A 660 17.52 -7.76 11.73
CA VAL A 660 17.00 -6.74 10.79
C VAL A 660 15.66 -7.18 10.20
N ILE A 661 15.53 -8.44 9.79
CA ILE A 661 14.29 -9.01 9.24
C ILE A 661 13.17 -8.98 10.30
N ILE A 662 13.47 -9.40 11.53
CA ILE A 662 12.52 -9.37 12.66
C ILE A 662 12.04 -7.94 12.92
N ARG A 663 12.95 -6.97 13.07
CA ARG A 663 12.58 -5.57 13.31
C ARG A 663 11.79 -4.97 12.15
N LYS A 664 12.12 -5.30 10.90
CA LYS A 664 11.36 -4.83 9.72
C LYS A 664 9.97 -5.43 9.61
N CYS A 665 9.69 -6.59 10.21
CA CYS A 665 8.33 -7.14 10.27
C CYS A 665 7.37 -6.26 11.10
N HIS A 666 7.90 -5.42 11.99
CA HIS A 666 7.09 -4.56 12.85
C HIS A 666 7.20 -3.08 12.45
N THR A 667 6.06 -2.38 12.49
CA THR A 667 6.03 -0.92 12.44
C THR A 667 4.77 -0.41 13.16
N SER A 668 4.91 0.73 13.82
CA SER A 668 3.82 1.40 14.55
C SER A 668 2.77 2.00 13.61
N ALA A 669 3.16 2.41 12.40
CA ALA A 669 2.24 3.00 11.44
C ALA A 669 1.42 1.90 10.73
N ILE A 670 0.13 1.80 11.06
CA ILE A 670 -0.79 0.78 10.53
C ILE A 670 -0.83 0.75 8.99
N GLU A 671 -0.74 1.92 8.33
CA GLU A 671 -0.72 2.04 6.87
C GLU A 671 0.58 1.49 6.24
N LYS A 672 1.69 1.44 6.99
CA LYS A 672 3.01 0.98 6.51
C LYS A 672 3.29 -0.49 6.81
N ARG A 673 2.49 -1.13 7.67
CA ARG A 673 2.71 -2.52 8.13
C ARG A 673 2.90 -3.51 7.00
N GLU A 674 1.96 -3.53 6.06
CA GLU A 674 2.02 -4.50 4.97
C GLU A 674 3.27 -4.30 4.11
N ALA A 675 3.59 -3.05 3.75
CA ALA A 675 4.79 -2.74 2.98
C ALA A 675 6.08 -3.10 3.74
N SER A 676 6.10 -2.88 5.05
CA SER A 676 7.24 -3.23 5.92
C SER A 676 7.48 -4.74 5.96
N VAL A 677 6.43 -5.53 6.19
CA VAL A 677 6.53 -7.00 6.18
C VAL A 677 6.85 -7.52 4.78
N GLN A 678 6.33 -6.89 3.73
CA GLN A 678 6.68 -7.23 2.34
C GLN A 678 8.18 -7.03 2.09
N ALA A 679 8.75 -5.92 2.56
CA ALA A 679 10.18 -5.66 2.45
C ALA A 679 11.00 -6.66 3.28
N ALA A 680 10.53 -7.04 4.47
CA ALA A 680 11.17 -8.07 5.28
C ALA A 680 11.16 -9.46 4.59
N ALA A 681 10.03 -9.82 3.97
CA ALA A 681 9.89 -11.06 3.22
C ALA A 681 10.78 -11.11 1.96
N GLN A 682 10.93 -9.97 1.27
CA GLN A 682 11.86 -9.86 0.15
C GLN A 682 13.31 -10.00 0.62
N LEU A 683 13.69 -9.25 1.67
CA LEU A 683 15.02 -9.33 2.26
C LEU A 683 15.36 -10.76 2.72
N LEU A 684 14.43 -11.45 3.38
CA LEU A 684 14.61 -12.84 3.80
C LEU A 684 14.89 -13.76 2.60
N GLY A 685 14.14 -13.60 1.50
CA GLY A 685 14.36 -14.41 0.30
C GLY A 685 15.72 -14.15 -0.33
N GLU A 686 16.08 -12.87 -0.57
CA GLU A 686 17.36 -12.49 -1.17
C GLU A 686 18.58 -12.96 -0.34
N THR A 687 18.44 -12.95 0.99
CA THR A 687 19.53 -13.26 1.92
C THR A 687 19.51 -14.68 2.48
N THR A 688 18.58 -15.54 2.05
CA THR A 688 18.44 -16.92 2.58
C THR A 688 19.76 -17.70 2.50
N GLN A 689 20.48 -17.60 1.39
CA GLN A 689 21.74 -18.33 1.21
C GLN A 689 22.85 -17.77 2.12
N ILE A 690 22.89 -16.45 2.31
CA ILE A 690 23.83 -15.78 3.22
C ILE A 690 23.58 -16.25 4.66
N ILE A 691 22.32 -16.18 5.11
CA ILE A 691 21.94 -16.57 6.48
C ILE A 691 22.33 -18.03 6.73
N ASN A 692 22.01 -18.95 5.82
CA ASN A 692 22.40 -20.35 5.94
C ASN A 692 23.93 -20.53 6.00
N SER A 693 24.69 -19.81 5.17
CA SER A 693 26.16 -19.92 5.15
C SER A 693 26.85 -19.38 6.42
N LEU A 694 26.18 -18.48 7.14
CA LEU A 694 26.70 -17.87 8.37
C LEU A 694 26.16 -18.56 9.63
N GLN A 695 25.12 -19.38 9.52
CA GLN A 695 24.42 -19.98 10.66
C GLN A 695 25.27 -20.97 11.47
N ASP A 696 26.17 -21.68 10.80
CA ASP A 696 27.03 -22.69 11.43
C ASP A 696 28.35 -22.09 11.96
N ARG A 697 28.56 -20.78 11.81
CA ARG A 697 29.75 -20.09 12.32
C ARG A 697 29.60 -19.81 13.82
N GLU A 698 30.65 -20.06 14.59
CA GLU A 698 30.69 -19.69 16.00
C GLU A 698 30.73 -18.18 16.17
N LEU A 699 29.69 -17.62 16.78
CA LEU A 699 29.57 -16.19 17.05
C LEU A 699 30.29 -15.81 18.35
N PRO A 700 30.80 -14.58 18.46
CA PRO A 700 31.32 -14.08 19.72
C PRO A 700 30.22 -14.08 20.80
N SER A 701 30.58 -14.40 22.04
CA SER A 701 29.66 -14.45 23.19
C SER A 701 29.29 -13.04 23.69
N LEU A 702 28.79 -12.21 22.78
CA LEU A 702 28.31 -10.86 23.03
C LEU A 702 26.80 -10.86 23.29
N ASN A 703 26.30 -9.82 23.96
CA ASN A 703 24.85 -9.62 24.02
C ASN A 703 24.30 -9.41 22.60
N PRO A 704 23.08 -9.88 22.28
CA PRO A 704 22.50 -9.71 20.95
C PRO A 704 22.42 -8.26 20.46
N ASN A 705 22.29 -7.29 21.38
CA ASN A 705 22.28 -5.87 21.05
C ASN A 705 23.69 -5.31 20.74
N ASP A 706 24.74 -5.95 21.27
CA ASP A 706 26.13 -5.54 21.07
C ASP A 706 26.68 -6.08 19.73
N LEU A 707 26.15 -7.19 19.22
CA LEU A 707 26.52 -7.77 17.91
C LEU A 707 26.33 -6.82 16.73
N ALA A 708 25.48 -5.80 16.90
CA ALA A 708 25.28 -4.79 15.88
C ALA A 708 26.45 -3.82 15.75
N PHE A 709 27.34 -3.70 16.75
CA PHE A 709 28.41 -2.69 16.77
C PHE A 709 29.78 -3.32 16.50
N ILE A 710 30.45 -2.86 15.44
CA ILE A 710 31.77 -3.38 15.06
C ILE A 710 32.82 -3.19 16.16
N ASP A 711 32.77 -2.09 16.92
CA ASP A 711 33.70 -1.83 18.02
C ASP A 711 33.58 -2.87 19.14
N LYS A 712 32.38 -3.43 19.37
CA LYS A 712 32.14 -4.50 20.34
C LYS A 712 32.73 -5.83 19.87
N TRP A 713 32.61 -6.12 18.56
CA TRP A 713 33.28 -7.26 17.95
C TRP A 713 34.79 -7.15 18.06
N HIS A 714 35.36 -6.01 17.69
CA HIS A 714 36.80 -5.75 17.77
C HIS A 714 37.32 -5.93 19.21
N SER A 715 36.62 -5.33 20.18
CA SER A 715 36.97 -5.45 21.60
C SER A 715 36.96 -6.90 22.10
N TYR A 716 35.94 -7.67 21.70
CA TYR A 716 35.79 -9.07 22.10
C TYR A 716 36.85 -9.98 21.47
N LEU A 717 37.10 -9.85 20.17
CA LEU A 717 38.06 -10.71 19.47
C LEU A 717 39.49 -10.51 19.95
N LYS A 718 39.83 -9.28 20.34
CA LYS A 718 41.16 -8.95 20.87
C LYS A 718 41.38 -9.44 22.30
N HIS A 719 40.32 -9.45 23.11
CA HIS A 719 40.34 -9.91 24.50
C HIS A 719 39.12 -10.80 24.78
N PRO A 720 39.11 -12.05 24.28
CA PRO A 720 38.07 -12.99 24.64
C PRO A 720 38.23 -13.29 26.13
N PHE A 721 37.42 -12.67 26.99
CA PHE A 721 37.47 -12.91 28.43
C PHE A 721 37.29 -14.43 28.70
N PRO A 722 37.99 -15.00 29.70
CA PRO A 722 37.89 -16.41 30.06
C PRO A 722 36.53 -16.81 30.64
#